data_AF-I4B7T0-F1
#
_entry.id   AF-I4B7T0-F1
#
_cell.length_a   1.000
_cell.length_b   1.000
_cell.length_c   1.000
_cell.angle_alpha   90.00
_cell.angle_beta   90.00
_cell.angle_gamma   90.00
#
_symmetry.space_group_name_H-M   'P 1'
#
loop_
_entity.id
_entity.type
_entity.pdbx_description
1 polymer ?
#
loop_
_entity_poly.entity_id
_entity_poly.type
_entity_poly.pdbx_seq_one_letter_code
_entity_poly.pdbx_strand_id
1 'polypeptide(L)'
;MHSPTVAMNLRHIKALAALNETDLVTLAPFLEVLVIPAGASVIEYGDESEDMYFIVEGSAMMRRGELELGKIREGDHFGELALIAHRPRAATIVAEAKLVVAKLSRLRFDDLQAAHPAIAVKLMSGLIITLGRQLVDRTESLHLLLNQRSLPRQATITLTREDKTEIEVKTGSELAQVLPEKIGNSPVVAALVDRRVTSLDAQLFSDVHVEPLTAEHWEGERVLRHSLALLIVEAAHEFSPPLSLKLGFAVGGAQWMHIEGKVALTLQQVADKLTRRIRQLIAERADFRQEWWSIDEALSYFRKHRQSDAVQLLKGARSLTTPLVTCGKIYALYNGPLLPHAGLIGDFQIKTGPNSLILLSGEDSEVPRGFEPFAQLSEESGQWLHSFSLSSVGELNRACVDGRVSEVIRVAEGYHEKRLAQLADAIAARKNIRIVCVAGPSSSGKTTFIRRLSIQLRINGFIPEGISLDDYYRNREDTPLNAKGEKDYETLQSLNLELLAQHLDGLLAGKEVATAKYDFRTGICDSEGGRRIRLTPGKLLVLEGIHGLNPGLLEKVLPAENIFRIFIQPLLTLPIDLVSHINPSDLRLIRRIVRDRRQRGFATHDNIRRWSDVRAGEQQYIFPYVGQADAVFDTSLVYELAVLKVFADRYLLEVHGSHESYATAFRLRQMLDQFVAIAPDDVPSTSILREFIGKGSFES
;
A
#
# COMPACT_ATOMS: atom_id res chain seq x y z
N MET A 1 -65.44 -21.20 -23.78
CA MET A 1 -64.47 -21.68 -24.79
C MET A 1 -63.34 -20.66 -24.99
N HIS A 2 -62.41 -20.50 -24.03
CA HIS A 2 -61.28 -19.55 -24.15
C HIS A 2 -59.88 -20.13 -23.83
N SER A 3 -59.76 -21.44 -23.55
CA SER A 3 -58.51 -22.00 -23.00
C SER A 3 -57.29 -22.12 -23.94
N PRO A 4 -57.41 -22.50 -25.23
CA PRO A 4 -56.21 -22.80 -26.04
C PRO A 4 -55.51 -21.56 -26.60
N THR A 5 -56.23 -20.47 -26.90
CA THR A 5 -55.65 -19.24 -27.46
C THR A 5 -54.81 -18.47 -26.44
N VAL A 6 -55.20 -18.49 -25.17
CA VAL A 6 -54.44 -17.85 -24.08
C VAL A 6 -53.11 -18.58 -23.85
N ALA A 7 -53.13 -19.92 -23.79
CA ALA A 7 -51.92 -20.72 -23.62
C ALA A 7 -50.87 -20.48 -24.73
N MET A 8 -51.32 -20.30 -25.98
CA MET A 8 -50.44 -19.98 -27.11
C MET A 8 -49.72 -18.63 -26.97
N ASN A 9 -50.34 -17.63 -26.34
CA ASN A 9 -49.72 -16.32 -26.17
C ASN A 9 -48.83 -16.24 -24.91
N LEU A 10 -48.99 -17.16 -23.96
CA LEU A 10 -48.16 -17.19 -22.75
C LEU A 10 -46.74 -17.70 -22.99
N ARG A 11 -46.50 -18.43 -24.09
CA ARG A 11 -45.21 -19.05 -24.42
C ARG A 11 -44.05 -18.05 -24.54
N HIS A 12 -44.35 -16.79 -24.86
CA HIS A 12 -43.35 -15.74 -25.11
C HIS A 12 -42.99 -14.97 -23.84
N ILE A 13 -43.61 -15.29 -22.71
CA ILE A 13 -43.35 -14.61 -21.44
C ILE A 13 -42.09 -15.18 -20.81
N LYS A 14 -41.12 -14.29 -20.55
CA LYS A 14 -39.81 -14.66 -19.99
C LYS A 14 -39.91 -15.42 -18.66
N ALA A 15 -40.81 -14.99 -17.78
CA ALA A 15 -41.03 -15.63 -16.48
C ALA A 15 -41.63 -17.04 -16.57
N LEU A 16 -42.25 -17.40 -17.70
CA LEU A 16 -42.89 -18.70 -17.90
C LEU A 16 -42.01 -19.67 -18.71
N ALA A 17 -40.76 -19.30 -19.03
CA ALA A 17 -39.87 -20.11 -19.85
C ALA A 17 -39.56 -21.50 -19.28
N ALA A 18 -39.77 -21.72 -17.97
CA ALA A 18 -39.61 -23.01 -17.30
C ALA A 18 -40.83 -23.95 -17.44
N LEU A 19 -41.95 -23.47 -17.99
CA LEU A 19 -43.18 -24.23 -18.19
C LEU A 19 -43.23 -24.76 -19.63
N ASN A 20 -43.50 -26.06 -19.79
CA ASN A 20 -43.71 -26.65 -21.12
C ASN A 20 -45.16 -26.40 -21.61
N GLU A 21 -45.49 -26.81 -22.83
CA GLU A 21 -46.82 -26.57 -23.41
C GLU A 21 -47.96 -27.17 -22.56
N THR A 22 -47.78 -28.38 -22.03
CA THR A 22 -48.76 -29.03 -21.14
C THR A 22 -48.95 -28.25 -19.84
N ASP A 23 -47.86 -27.74 -19.27
CA ASP A 23 -47.88 -26.91 -18.06
C ASP A 23 -48.64 -25.59 -18.32
N LEU A 24 -48.41 -24.94 -19.48
CA LEU A 24 -49.09 -23.70 -19.86
C LEU A 24 -50.60 -23.90 -20.09
N VAL A 25 -50.99 -25.01 -20.72
CA VAL A 25 -52.42 -25.38 -20.87
C VAL A 25 -53.08 -25.61 -19.51
N THR A 26 -52.33 -26.14 -18.55
CA THR A 26 -52.81 -26.39 -17.17
C THR A 26 -52.85 -25.11 -16.33
N LEU A 27 -51.97 -24.13 -16.61
CA LEU A 27 -51.97 -22.81 -15.97
C LEU A 27 -53.10 -21.90 -16.48
N ALA A 28 -53.45 -21.98 -17.76
CA ALA A 28 -54.39 -21.07 -18.41
C ALA A 28 -55.77 -20.92 -17.70
N PRO A 29 -56.39 -21.98 -17.13
CA PRO A 29 -57.66 -21.86 -16.39
C PRO A 29 -57.58 -21.02 -15.11
N PHE A 30 -56.38 -20.80 -14.57
CA PHE A 30 -56.16 -19.98 -13.37
C PHE A 30 -55.95 -18.50 -13.70
N LEU A 31 -55.90 -18.15 -14.98
CA LEU A 31 -55.65 -16.79 -15.44
C LEU A 31 -56.95 -16.12 -15.94
N GLU A 32 -57.08 -14.84 -15.63
CA GLU A 32 -58.15 -13.99 -16.14
C GLU A 32 -57.58 -13.03 -17.18
N VAL A 33 -58.13 -13.03 -18.40
CA VAL A 33 -57.66 -12.11 -19.45
C VAL A 33 -58.41 -10.79 -19.35
N LEU A 34 -57.66 -9.70 -19.22
CA LEU A 34 -58.19 -8.34 -19.13
C LEU A 34 -57.71 -7.51 -20.33
N VAL A 35 -58.60 -6.66 -20.84
CA VAL A 35 -58.29 -5.68 -21.89
C VAL A 35 -58.37 -4.29 -21.28
N ILE A 36 -57.25 -3.59 -21.25
CA ILE A 36 -57.10 -2.27 -20.65
C ILE A 36 -56.99 -1.21 -21.76
N PRO A 37 -57.82 -0.15 -21.75
CA PRO A 37 -57.74 0.91 -22.74
C PRO A 37 -56.49 1.78 -22.54
N ALA A 38 -56.03 2.41 -23.62
CA ALA A 38 -54.91 3.35 -23.56
C ALA A 38 -55.19 4.49 -22.56
N GLY A 39 -54.19 4.83 -21.76
CA GLY A 39 -54.26 5.84 -20.70
C GLY A 39 -54.81 5.36 -19.36
N ALA A 40 -55.36 4.14 -19.26
CA ALA A 40 -55.84 3.60 -17.99
C ALA A 40 -54.71 2.99 -17.15
N SER A 41 -54.80 3.17 -15.84
CA SER A 41 -53.92 2.54 -14.86
C SER A 41 -54.32 1.08 -14.64
N VAL A 42 -53.33 0.17 -14.63
CA VAL A 42 -53.52 -1.26 -14.34
C VAL A 42 -53.28 -1.55 -12.86
N ILE A 43 -52.28 -0.90 -12.28
CA ILE A 43 -51.96 -0.93 -10.84
C ILE A 43 -51.46 0.46 -10.42
N GLU A 44 -51.78 0.90 -9.21
CA GLU A 44 -51.29 2.17 -8.67
C GLU A 44 -50.23 1.94 -7.58
N TYR A 45 -49.27 2.87 -7.51
CA TYR A 45 -48.21 2.84 -6.51
C TYR A 45 -48.78 2.83 -5.08
N GLY A 46 -48.26 1.93 -4.25
CA GLY A 46 -48.69 1.81 -2.86
C GLY A 46 -49.93 0.94 -2.66
N ASP A 47 -50.62 0.49 -3.71
CA ASP A 47 -51.75 -0.42 -3.57
C ASP A 47 -51.32 -1.75 -2.92
N GLU A 48 -52.22 -2.33 -2.12
CA GLU A 48 -51.99 -3.59 -1.40
C GLU A 48 -52.51 -4.82 -2.17
N SER A 49 -52.96 -4.66 -3.42
CA SER A 49 -53.36 -5.80 -4.26
C SER A 49 -52.18 -6.74 -4.50
N GLU A 50 -52.40 -8.05 -4.31
CA GLU A 50 -51.39 -9.10 -4.49
C GLU A 50 -51.44 -9.78 -5.87
N ASP A 51 -52.20 -9.22 -6.81
CA ASP A 51 -52.34 -9.80 -8.14
C ASP A 51 -51.06 -9.62 -8.98
N MET A 52 -50.74 -10.54 -9.87
CA MET A 52 -49.68 -10.34 -10.88
C MET A 52 -50.26 -10.39 -12.30
N TYR A 53 -49.53 -9.78 -13.23
CA TYR A 53 -49.99 -9.60 -14.60
C TYR A 53 -48.89 -9.99 -15.59
N PHE A 54 -49.29 -10.68 -16.64
CA PHE A 54 -48.46 -10.99 -17.78
C PHE A 54 -48.93 -10.21 -19.00
N ILE A 55 -48.02 -9.55 -19.73
CA ILE A 55 -48.37 -8.77 -20.91
C ILE A 55 -48.45 -9.69 -22.13
N VAL A 56 -49.67 -9.88 -22.60
CA VAL A 56 -50.01 -10.73 -23.75
C VAL A 56 -49.96 -9.94 -25.06
N GLU A 57 -50.34 -8.66 -25.03
CA GLU A 57 -50.31 -7.77 -26.19
C GLU A 57 -50.24 -6.31 -25.70
N GLY A 58 -49.47 -5.47 -26.41
CA GLY A 58 -49.38 -4.03 -26.14
C GLY A 58 -48.19 -3.60 -25.27
N SER A 59 -48.20 -2.35 -24.83
CA SER A 59 -47.17 -1.77 -23.96
C SER A 59 -47.75 -0.86 -22.89
N ALA A 60 -47.02 -0.73 -21.79
CA ALA A 60 -47.36 0.14 -20.68
C ALA A 60 -46.12 0.87 -20.16
N MET A 61 -46.34 2.04 -19.56
CA MET A 61 -45.34 2.85 -18.91
C MET A 61 -45.36 2.60 -17.41
N MET A 62 -44.21 2.31 -16.82
CA MET A 62 -44.02 2.22 -15.37
C MET A 62 -43.63 3.59 -14.82
N ARG A 63 -44.32 4.04 -13.76
CA ARG A 63 -44.11 5.35 -13.14
C ARG A 63 -44.04 5.28 -11.63
N ARG A 64 -43.34 6.22 -11.02
CA ARG A 64 -43.40 6.50 -9.57
C ARG A 64 -43.51 8.00 -9.36
N GLY A 65 -44.71 8.48 -9.04
CA GLY A 65 -45.02 9.91 -9.12
C GLY A 65 -44.90 10.40 -10.56
N GLU A 66 -44.18 11.51 -10.78
CA GLU A 66 -43.90 12.06 -12.12
C GLU A 66 -42.74 11.36 -12.85
N LEU A 67 -42.01 10.45 -12.18
CA LEU A 67 -40.85 9.80 -12.75
C LEU A 67 -41.24 8.58 -13.59
N GLU A 68 -40.86 8.56 -14.87
CA GLU A 68 -40.97 7.38 -15.74
C GLU A 68 -39.80 6.41 -15.48
N LEU A 69 -40.11 5.23 -14.95
CA LEU A 69 -39.12 4.21 -14.56
C LEU A 69 -38.74 3.27 -15.72
N GLY A 70 -39.52 3.28 -16.80
CA GLY A 70 -39.27 2.49 -18.00
C GLY A 70 -40.53 1.94 -18.63
N LYS A 71 -40.39 1.38 -19.83
CA LYS A 71 -41.49 0.76 -20.58
C LYS A 71 -41.47 -0.75 -20.38
N ILE A 72 -42.66 -1.34 -20.24
CA ILE A 72 -42.89 -2.78 -20.26
C ILE A 72 -43.75 -3.13 -21.48
N ARG A 73 -43.44 -4.25 -22.13
CA ARG A 73 -44.01 -4.64 -23.43
C ARG A 73 -44.44 -6.11 -23.43
N GLU A 74 -45.03 -6.53 -24.54
CA GLU A 74 -45.35 -7.93 -24.80
C GLU A 74 -44.21 -8.89 -24.41
N GLY A 75 -44.55 -9.94 -23.66
CA GLY A 75 -43.62 -10.92 -23.11
C GLY A 75 -43.01 -10.55 -21.75
N ASP A 76 -43.23 -9.33 -21.26
CA ASP A 76 -42.88 -8.93 -19.90
C ASP A 76 -44.03 -9.22 -18.89
N HIS A 77 -43.73 -9.05 -17.60
CA HIS A 77 -44.69 -9.23 -16.50
C HIS A 77 -44.44 -8.18 -15.41
N PHE A 78 -45.42 -8.00 -14.53
CA PHE A 78 -45.31 -7.08 -13.39
C PHE A 78 -46.24 -7.51 -12.24
N GLY A 79 -45.94 -7.03 -11.03
CA GLY A 79 -46.73 -7.31 -9.83
C GLY A 79 -46.29 -8.56 -9.05
N GLU A 80 -45.22 -9.21 -9.49
CA GLU A 80 -44.63 -10.41 -8.91
C GLU A 80 -44.18 -10.22 -7.46
N LEU A 81 -43.65 -9.04 -7.10
CA LEU A 81 -43.24 -8.74 -5.72
C LEU A 81 -44.43 -8.69 -4.75
N ALA A 82 -45.60 -8.27 -5.24
CA ALA A 82 -46.82 -8.25 -4.43
C ALA A 82 -47.31 -9.69 -4.18
N LEU A 83 -47.32 -10.53 -5.23
CA LEU A 83 -47.74 -11.92 -5.12
C LEU A 83 -46.79 -12.77 -4.26
N ILE A 84 -45.46 -12.60 -4.43
CA ILE A 84 -44.43 -13.46 -3.80
C ILE A 84 -44.07 -12.97 -2.39
N ALA A 85 -43.88 -11.66 -2.22
CA ALA A 85 -43.26 -11.09 -1.03
C ALA A 85 -44.19 -10.22 -0.18
N HIS A 86 -45.50 -10.19 -0.50
CA HIS A 86 -46.51 -9.41 0.22
C HIS A 86 -46.13 -7.93 0.39
N ARG A 87 -45.55 -7.34 -0.68
CA ARG A 87 -45.12 -5.95 -0.70
C ARG A 87 -46.15 -5.07 -1.42
N PRO A 88 -46.41 -3.84 -0.94
CA PRO A 88 -47.19 -2.85 -1.69
C PRO A 88 -46.61 -2.62 -3.09
N ARG A 89 -47.43 -2.20 -4.04
CA ARG A 89 -47.00 -1.94 -5.43
C ARG A 89 -45.83 -0.98 -5.48
N ALA A 90 -44.73 -1.41 -6.11
CA ALA A 90 -43.50 -0.63 -6.22
C ALA A 90 -43.60 0.55 -7.21
N ALA A 91 -44.58 0.52 -8.12
CA ALA A 91 -44.78 1.52 -9.17
C ALA A 91 -46.23 1.50 -9.69
N THR A 92 -46.67 2.60 -10.29
CA THR A 92 -47.90 2.70 -11.09
C THR A 92 -47.63 2.21 -12.52
N ILE A 93 -48.54 1.43 -13.11
CA ILE A 93 -48.45 0.98 -14.50
C ILE A 93 -49.61 1.56 -15.30
N VAL A 94 -49.31 2.33 -16.35
CA VAL A 94 -50.31 2.97 -17.20
C VAL A 94 -50.19 2.44 -18.63
N ALA A 95 -51.29 1.96 -19.21
CA ALA A 95 -51.32 1.47 -20.57
C ALA A 95 -51.01 2.60 -21.58
N GLU A 96 -50.00 2.43 -22.45
CA GLU A 96 -49.67 3.44 -23.49
C GLU A 96 -50.58 3.28 -24.72
N ALA A 97 -50.98 2.05 -25.00
CA ALA A 97 -51.91 1.66 -26.04
C ALA A 97 -52.92 0.65 -25.47
N LYS A 98 -53.78 0.08 -26.31
CA LYS A 98 -54.60 -1.08 -25.90
C LYS A 98 -53.67 -2.16 -25.35
N LEU A 99 -53.88 -2.55 -24.09
CA LEU A 99 -53.04 -3.51 -23.38
C LEU A 99 -53.88 -4.74 -23.03
N VAL A 100 -53.42 -5.92 -23.41
CA VAL A 100 -54.04 -7.20 -23.03
C VAL A 100 -53.13 -7.88 -22.02
N VAL A 101 -53.66 -8.15 -20.83
CA VAL A 101 -52.93 -8.82 -19.75
C VAL A 101 -53.63 -10.11 -19.32
N ALA A 102 -52.83 -11.12 -18.98
CA ALA A 102 -53.31 -12.27 -18.24
C ALA A 102 -53.03 -12.03 -16.75
N LYS A 103 -54.09 -11.89 -15.96
CA LYS A 103 -54.06 -11.66 -14.52
C LYS A 103 -54.05 -12.99 -13.78
N LEU A 104 -53.12 -13.14 -12.84
CA LEU A 104 -53.12 -14.20 -11.84
C LEU A 104 -53.35 -13.57 -10.48
N SER A 105 -54.52 -13.82 -9.88
CA SER A 105 -54.82 -13.34 -8.53
C SER A 105 -54.22 -14.24 -7.45
N ARG A 106 -54.07 -13.70 -6.24
CA ARG A 106 -53.56 -14.48 -5.11
C ARG A 106 -54.36 -15.75 -4.86
N LEU A 107 -55.69 -15.63 -4.82
CA LEU A 107 -56.59 -16.77 -4.63
C LEU A 107 -56.40 -17.84 -5.72
N ARG A 108 -56.28 -17.43 -6.99
CA ARG A 108 -56.03 -18.36 -8.10
C ARG A 108 -54.66 -18.99 -8.05
N PHE A 109 -53.65 -18.29 -7.54
CA PHE A 109 -52.32 -18.85 -7.31
C PHE A 109 -52.32 -19.87 -6.16
N ASP A 110 -53.03 -19.59 -5.07
CA ASP A 110 -53.20 -20.52 -3.96
C ASP A 110 -53.95 -21.80 -4.43
N ASP A 111 -54.99 -21.65 -5.25
CA ASP A 111 -55.70 -22.77 -5.90
C ASP A 111 -54.76 -23.59 -6.81
N LEU A 112 -53.92 -22.92 -7.61
CA LEU A 112 -52.92 -23.56 -8.46
C LEU A 112 -51.89 -24.33 -7.62
N GLN A 113 -51.45 -23.75 -6.50
CA GLN A 113 -50.50 -24.38 -5.60
C GLN A 113 -51.08 -25.64 -4.95
N ALA A 114 -52.38 -25.63 -4.62
CA ALA A 114 -53.08 -26.79 -4.08
C ALA A 114 -53.33 -27.88 -5.14
N ALA A 115 -53.79 -27.50 -6.33
CA ALA A 115 -54.18 -28.44 -7.39
C ALA A 115 -52.99 -28.97 -8.21
N HIS A 116 -51.98 -28.13 -8.47
CA HIS A 116 -50.83 -28.43 -9.31
C HIS A 116 -49.51 -27.89 -8.72
N PRO A 117 -49.02 -28.43 -7.59
CA PRO A 117 -47.84 -27.91 -6.88
C PRO A 117 -46.57 -27.79 -7.74
N ALA A 118 -46.35 -28.74 -8.65
CA ALA A 118 -45.18 -28.73 -9.54
C ALA A 118 -45.17 -27.52 -10.49
N ILE A 119 -46.34 -27.08 -10.96
CA ILE A 119 -46.47 -25.92 -11.86
C ILE A 119 -46.23 -24.63 -11.05
N ALA A 120 -46.79 -24.53 -9.84
CA ALA A 120 -46.55 -23.39 -8.96
C ALA A 120 -45.07 -23.20 -8.62
N VAL A 121 -44.33 -24.27 -8.33
CA VAL A 121 -42.87 -24.21 -8.06
C VAL A 121 -42.09 -23.75 -9.30
N LYS A 122 -42.42 -24.27 -10.49
CA LYS A 122 -41.78 -23.85 -11.74
C LYS A 122 -42.05 -22.37 -12.04
N LEU A 123 -43.29 -21.91 -11.82
CA LEU A 123 -43.68 -20.51 -11.96
C LEU A 123 -42.87 -19.61 -11.00
N MET A 124 -42.81 -19.95 -9.71
CA MET A 124 -42.02 -19.18 -8.73
C MET A 124 -40.54 -19.15 -9.08
N SER A 125 -39.98 -20.28 -9.50
CA SER A 125 -38.57 -20.37 -9.93
C SER A 125 -38.31 -19.43 -11.12
N GLY A 126 -39.20 -19.41 -12.11
CA GLY A 126 -39.11 -18.52 -13.27
C GLY A 126 -39.17 -17.03 -12.90
N LEU A 127 -40.03 -16.67 -11.94
CA LEU A 127 -40.13 -15.31 -11.42
C LEU A 127 -38.86 -14.89 -10.66
N ILE A 128 -38.36 -15.76 -9.77
CA ILE A 128 -37.13 -15.50 -9.00
C ILE A 128 -35.91 -15.34 -9.91
N ILE A 129 -35.76 -16.21 -10.91
CA ILE A 129 -34.65 -16.12 -11.88
C ILE A 129 -34.73 -14.80 -12.67
N THR A 130 -35.93 -14.39 -13.07
CA THR A 130 -36.11 -13.15 -13.84
C THR A 130 -35.85 -11.92 -12.99
N LEU A 131 -36.31 -11.90 -11.73
CA LEU A 131 -36.00 -10.86 -10.75
C LEU A 131 -34.50 -10.76 -10.47
N GLY A 132 -33.84 -11.90 -10.28
CA GLY A 132 -32.38 -11.95 -10.08
C GLY A 132 -31.62 -11.36 -11.26
N ARG A 133 -32.00 -11.72 -12.49
CA ARG A 133 -31.39 -11.15 -13.71
C ARG A 133 -31.61 -9.65 -13.82
N GLN A 134 -32.85 -9.18 -13.59
CA GLN A 134 -33.18 -7.75 -13.64
C GLN A 134 -32.44 -6.93 -12.57
N LEU A 135 -32.21 -7.51 -11.38
CA LEU A 135 -31.43 -6.87 -10.33
C LEU A 135 -29.98 -6.73 -10.77
N VAL A 136 -29.34 -7.80 -11.26
CA VAL A 136 -27.96 -7.79 -11.76
C VAL A 136 -27.79 -6.73 -12.85
N ASP A 137 -28.64 -6.75 -13.89
CA ASP A 137 -28.60 -5.79 -15.01
C ASP A 137 -28.75 -4.34 -14.53
N ARG A 138 -29.59 -4.08 -13.52
CA ARG A 138 -29.81 -2.72 -12.96
C ARG A 138 -28.68 -2.28 -12.03
N THR A 139 -28.07 -3.16 -11.24
CA THR A 139 -26.90 -2.82 -10.41
C THR A 139 -25.67 -2.49 -11.26
N GLU A 140 -25.45 -3.23 -12.35
CA GLU A 140 -24.40 -2.88 -13.33
C GLU A 140 -24.67 -1.50 -13.95
N SER A 141 -25.94 -1.19 -14.24
CA SER A 141 -26.35 0.10 -14.79
C SER A 141 -26.22 1.27 -13.79
N LEU A 142 -26.47 1.05 -12.49
CA LEU A 142 -26.34 2.09 -11.45
C LEU A 142 -24.88 2.50 -11.20
N HIS A 143 -23.95 1.55 -11.27
CA HIS A 143 -22.51 1.85 -11.21
C HIS A 143 -22.06 2.71 -12.40
N LEU A 144 -22.64 2.47 -13.59
CA LEU A 144 -22.41 3.28 -14.78
C LEU A 144 -23.04 4.69 -14.68
N LEU A 145 -24.24 4.80 -14.08
CA LEU A 145 -25.00 6.05 -13.94
C LEU A 145 -24.40 7.00 -12.90
N LEU A 146 -23.94 6.50 -11.76
CA LEU A 146 -23.31 7.31 -10.70
C LEU A 146 -21.99 7.97 -11.15
N ASN A 147 -21.44 7.53 -12.28
CA ASN A 147 -20.22 8.06 -12.89
C ASN A 147 -20.48 8.73 -14.27
N GLN A 148 -21.70 9.17 -14.58
CA GLN A 148 -21.98 9.80 -15.88
C GLN A 148 -21.41 11.23 -15.99
N ARG A 149 -20.51 11.38 -16.97
CA ARG A 149 -20.20 12.65 -17.65
C ARG A 149 -21.41 13.09 -18.47
N SER A 150 -21.54 14.39 -18.73
CA SER A 150 -22.55 14.98 -19.62
C SER A 150 -22.43 14.59 -21.11
N LEU A 151 -21.48 13.70 -21.47
CA LEU A 151 -21.22 13.20 -22.82
C LEU A 151 -21.28 11.66 -22.82
N PRO A 152 -21.85 11.03 -23.87
CA PRO A 152 -21.88 9.58 -24.00
C PRO A 152 -20.45 9.01 -24.01
N ARG A 153 -20.22 7.94 -23.24
CA ARG A 153 -18.95 7.20 -23.27
C ARG A 153 -18.80 6.54 -24.65
N GLN A 154 -17.58 6.54 -25.20
CA GLN A 154 -17.29 5.72 -26.36
C GLN A 154 -17.60 4.25 -26.02
N ALA A 155 -18.12 3.48 -26.99
CA ALA A 155 -18.45 2.07 -26.76
C ALA A 155 -17.19 1.20 -26.60
N THR A 156 -16.10 1.62 -27.27
CA THR A 156 -14.77 1.06 -27.21
C THR A 156 -13.76 2.12 -26.79
N ILE A 157 -12.65 1.68 -26.24
CA ILE A 157 -11.49 2.50 -25.89
C ILE A 157 -10.23 1.84 -26.44
N THR A 158 -9.21 2.65 -26.68
CA THR A 158 -7.90 2.20 -27.17
C THR A 158 -6.94 2.06 -26.01
N LEU A 159 -6.36 0.86 -25.86
CA LEU A 159 -5.27 0.59 -24.94
C LEU A 159 -3.94 0.63 -25.69
N THR A 160 -3.03 1.50 -25.27
CA THR A 160 -1.66 1.53 -25.80
C THR A 160 -0.72 0.80 -24.84
N ARG A 161 0.02 -0.19 -25.32
CA ARG A 161 1.06 -0.88 -24.56
C ARG A 161 2.43 -0.23 -24.78
N GLU A 162 3.42 -0.61 -23.97
CA GLU A 162 4.79 -0.06 -24.03
C GLU A 162 5.47 -0.26 -25.40
N ASP A 163 5.18 -1.36 -26.08
CA ASP A 163 5.63 -1.65 -27.45
C ASP A 163 4.88 -0.85 -28.54
N LYS A 164 4.05 0.12 -28.12
CA LYS A 164 3.16 0.93 -28.95
C LYS A 164 2.09 0.14 -29.70
N THR A 165 1.84 -1.10 -29.30
CA THR A 165 0.68 -1.83 -29.81
C THR A 165 -0.59 -1.23 -29.24
N GLU A 166 -1.60 -1.09 -30.10
CA GLU A 166 -2.92 -0.58 -29.75
C GLU A 166 -3.93 -1.72 -29.79
N ILE A 167 -4.76 -1.82 -28.76
CA ILE A 167 -5.81 -2.83 -28.64
C ILE A 167 -7.12 -2.13 -28.33
N GLU A 168 -8.14 -2.35 -29.16
CA GLU A 168 -9.49 -1.88 -28.86
C GLU A 168 -10.17 -2.84 -27.88
N VAL A 169 -10.71 -2.29 -26.79
CA VAL A 169 -11.46 -3.04 -25.79
C VAL A 169 -12.79 -2.35 -25.49
N LYS A 170 -13.74 -3.09 -24.94
CA LYS A 170 -15.03 -2.53 -24.54
C LYS A 170 -14.84 -1.58 -23.36
N THR A 171 -15.51 -0.44 -23.38
CA THR A 171 -15.58 0.46 -22.23
C THR A 171 -16.14 -0.27 -21.01
N GLY A 172 -15.42 -0.20 -19.89
CA GLY A 172 -15.73 -0.91 -18.65
C GLY A 172 -15.02 -2.25 -18.50
N SER A 173 -14.23 -2.71 -19.49
CA SER A 173 -13.39 -3.89 -19.34
C SER A 173 -12.41 -3.75 -18.17
N GLU A 174 -12.22 -4.83 -17.43
CA GLU A 174 -11.27 -4.92 -16.32
C GLU A 174 -9.84 -5.13 -16.82
N LEU A 175 -8.86 -4.57 -16.11
CA LEU A 175 -7.43 -4.72 -16.45
C LEU A 175 -6.98 -6.19 -16.52
N ALA A 176 -7.48 -7.04 -15.62
CA ALA A 176 -7.17 -8.47 -15.58
C ALA A 176 -7.54 -9.20 -16.90
N GLN A 177 -8.56 -8.72 -17.61
CA GLN A 177 -9.06 -9.35 -18.83
C GLN A 177 -8.24 -8.96 -20.07
N VAL A 178 -7.47 -7.87 -20.00
CA VAL A 178 -6.76 -7.26 -21.14
C VAL A 178 -5.23 -7.38 -21.03
N LEU A 179 -4.73 -7.73 -19.84
CA LEU A 179 -3.32 -7.94 -19.54
C LEU A 179 -2.97 -9.44 -19.49
N PRO A 180 -1.71 -9.81 -19.75
CA PRO A 180 -1.27 -11.18 -19.56
C PRO A 180 -1.32 -11.57 -18.08
N GLU A 181 -1.58 -12.85 -17.78
CA GLU A 181 -1.55 -13.35 -16.39
C GLU A 181 -0.13 -13.36 -15.80
N LYS A 182 0.90 -13.50 -16.64
CA LYS A 182 2.32 -13.60 -16.24
C LYS A 182 3.24 -12.87 -17.20
N ILE A 183 4.36 -12.37 -16.69
CA ILE A 183 5.52 -11.92 -17.49
C ILE A 183 6.67 -12.89 -17.17
N GLY A 184 7.13 -13.64 -18.18
CA GLY A 184 8.03 -14.76 -17.94
C GLY A 184 7.37 -15.78 -17.00
N ASN A 185 8.01 -16.06 -15.86
CA ASN A 185 7.47 -16.95 -14.83
C ASN A 185 6.71 -16.22 -13.70
N SER A 186 6.72 -14.88 -13.72
CA SER A 186 6.25 -14.07 -12.60
C SER A 186 4.81 -13.59 -12.82
N PRO A 187 3.90 -13.79 -11.84
CA PRO A 187 2.52 -13.36 -11.96
C PRO A 187 2.41 -11.84 -12.02
N VAL A 188 1.49 -11.36 -12.86
CA VAL A 188 1.09 -9.96 -12.87
C VAL A 188 0.21 -9.71 -11.66
N VAL A 189 0.56 -8.70 -10.86
CA VAL A 189 -0.10 -8.37 -9.59
C VAL A 189 -0.82 -7.02 -9.63
N ALA A 190 -0.43 -6.15 -10.56
CA ALA A 190 -1.00 -4.82 -10.77
C ALA A 190 -0.67 -4.34 -12.19
N ALA A 191 -1.08 -3.12 -12.53
CA ALA A 191 -0.71 -2.46 -13.77
C ALA A 191 -0.37 -0.99 -13.56
N LEU A 192 0.44 -0.41 -14.44
CA LEU A 192 0.58 1.04 -14.60
C LEU A 192 -0.43 1.51 -15.65
N VAL A 193 -1.46 2.24 -15.23
CA VAL A 193 -2.42 2.91 -16.12
C VAL A 193 -2.08 4.39 -16.15
N ASP A 194 -1.66 4.91 -17.31
CA ASP A 194 -1.13 6.27 -17.45
C ASP A 194 -0.09 6.61 -16.36
N ARG A 195 0.85 5.67 -16.16
CA ARG A 195 1.89 5.73 -15.12
C ARG A 195 1.33 5.79 -13.69
N ARG A 196 0.15 5.25 -13.42
CA ARG A 196 -0.39 5.09 -12.05
C ARG A 196 -0.59 3.63 -11.72
N VAL A 197 -0.02 3.19 -10.60
CA VAL A 197 -0.21 1.83 -10.10
C VAL A 197 -1.69 1.63 -9.79
N THR A 198 -2.29 0.64 -10.43
CA THR A 198 -3.73 0.37 -10.43
C THR A 198 -3.96 -1.13 -10.24
N SER A 199 -5.01 -1.50 -9.50
CA SER A 199 -5.39 -2.91 -9.30
C SER A 199 -5.90 -3.54 -10.59
N LEU A 200 -5.80 -4.87 -10.70
CA LEU A 200 -6.22 -5.62 -11.87
C LEU A 200 -7.75 -5.69 -12.05
N ASP A 201 -8.53 -5.44 -11.00
CA ASP A 201 -10.00 -5.35 -11.07
C ASP A 201 -10.50 -3.97 -11.54
N ALA A 202 -9.60 -3.01 -11.76
CA ALA A 202 -10.02 -1.67 -12.16
C ALA A 202 -10.57 -1.68 -13.60
N GLN A 203 -11.71 -1.02 -13.75
CA GLN A 203 -12.42 -0.87 -15.02
C GLN A 203 -11.92 0.33 -15.81
N LEU A 204 -11.77 0.15 -17.11
CA LEU A 204 -11.21 1.15 -18.02
C LEU A 204 -12.32 1.93 -18.73
N PHE A 205 -12.31 3.26 -18.61
CA PHE A 205 -13.40 4.11 -19.11
C PHE A 205 -12.98 5.15 -20.16
N SER A 206 -11.69 5.20 -20.49
CA SER A 206 -11.11 6.08 -21.51
C SER A 206 -9.89 5.42 -22.12
N ASP A 207 -9.43 5.93 -23.25
CA ASP A 207 -8.13 5.57 -23.82
C ASP A 207 -7.03 5.78 -22.79
N VAL A 208 -6.15 4.80 -22.67
CA VAL A 208 -5.10 4.77 -21.63
C VAL A 208 -3.87 4.02 -22.11
N HIS A 209 -2.72 4.39 -21.56
CA HIS A 209 -1.51 3.60 -21.64
C HIS A 209 -1.46 2.57 -20.52
N VAL A 210 -1.20 1.30 -20.83
CA VAL A 210 -1.16 0.19 -19.86
C VAL A 210 0.15 -0.59 -19.89
N GLU A 211 0.75 -0.82 -18.73
CA GLU A 211 1.93 -1.68 -18.57
C GLU A 211 1.68 -2.70 -17.44
N PRO A 212 1.84 -4.02 -17.68
CA PRO A 212 1.67 -5.02 -16.63
C PRO A 212 2.81 -4.95 -15.60
N LEU A 213 2.48 -5.17 -14.33
CA LEU A 213 3.42 -5.07 -13.21
C LEU A 213 3.46 -6.38 -12.41
N THR A 214 4.65 -6.96 -12.25
CA THR A 214 4.88 -8.16 -11.42
C THR A 214 5.43 -7.78 -10.05
N ALA A 215 5.49 -8.75 -9.13
CA ALA A 215 6.10 -8.58 -7.81
C ALA A 215 7.63 -8.40 -7.84
N GLU A 216 8.29 -8.63 -8.98
CA GLU A 216 9.72 -8.33 -9.16
C GLU A 216 9.98 -6.83 -9.17
N HIS A 217 9.01 -6.05 -9.65
CA HIS A 217 9.06 -4.61 -9.53
C HIS A 217 8.58 -4.18 -8.14
N TRP A 218 9.31 -3.30 -7.48
CA TRP A 218 9.03 -2.88 -6.10
C TRP A 218 7.63 -2.26 -5.88
N GLU A 219 7.06 -1.57 -6.87
CA GLU A 219 5.67 -1.11 -6.79
C GLU A 219 4.67 -2.28 -6.79
N GLY A 220 4.95 -3.37 -7.54
CA GLY A 220 4.13 -4.58 -7.53
C GLY A 220 4.32 -5.38 -6.24
N GLU A 221 5.57 -5.48 -5.76
CA GLU A 221 5.90 -6.02 -4.43
C GLU A 221 5.11 -5.31 -3.32
N ARG A 222 4.95 -3.99 -3.42
CA ARG A 222 4.19 -3.19 -2.46
C ARG A 222 2.69 -3.52 -2.47
N VAL A 223 2.10 -3.71 -3.64
CA VAL A 223 0.69 -4.16 -3.79
C VAL A 223 0.49 -5.52 -3.14
N LEU A 224 1.41 -6.45 -3.42
CA LEU A 224 1.41 -7.80 -2.82
C LEU A 224 1.49 -7.71 -1.28
N ARG A 225 2.44 -6.95 -0.75
CA ARG A 225 2.64 -6.78 0.71
C ARG A 225 1.45 -6.14 1.40
N HIS A 226 0.85 -5.11 0.80
CA HIS A 226 -0.34 -4.47 1.37
C HIS A 226 -1.52 -5.46 1.41
N SER A 227 -1.74 -6.20 0.33
CA SER A 227 -2.80 -7.21 0.27
C SER A 227 -2.59 -8.32 1.31
N LEU A 228 -1.35 -8.78 1.47
CA LEU A 228 -0.98 -9.76 2.49
C LEU A 228 -1.15 -9.22 3.93
N ALA A 229 -0.80 -7.95 4.18
CA ALA A 229 -1.01 -7.30 5.46
C ALA A 229 -2.49 -7.29 5.88
N LEU A 230 -3.38 -6.96 4.95
CA LEU A 230 -4.83 -6.99 5.18
C LEU A 230 -5.33 -8.41 5.45
N LEU A 231 -4.82 -9.40 4.71
CA LEU A 231 -5.16 -10.81 4.89
C LEU A 231 -4.73 -11.35 6.27
N ILE A 232 -3.54 -10.95 6.74
CA ILE A 232 -3.01 -11.32 8.06
C ILE A 232 -3.89 -10.77 9.17
N VAL A 233 -4.30 -9.50 9.05
CA VAL A 233 -5.17 -8.85 10.03
C VAL A 233 -6.55 -9.51 10.06
N GLU A 234 -7.10 -9.88 8.89
CA GLU A 234 -8.34 -10.64 8.81
C GLU A 234 -8.21 -12.00 9.52
N ALA A 235 -7.13 -12.74 9.25
CA ALA A 235 -6.86 -14.01 9.92
C ALA A 235 -6.66 -13.87 11.45
N ALA A 236 -6.02 -12.78 11.90
CA ALA A 236 -5.82 -12.48 13.31
C ALA A 236 -7.16 -12.15 14.02
N HIS A 237 -8.10 -11.53 13.31
CA HIS A 237 -9.41 -11.18 13.84
C HIS A 237 -10.28 -12.40 14.16
N GLU A 238 -10.06 -13.53 13.47
CA GLU A 238 -10.83 -14.76 13.70
C GLU A 238 -10.40 -15.56 14.94
N PHE A 239 -9.37 -15.10 15.66
CA PHE A 239 -9.01 -15.70 16.95
C PHE A 239 -10.09 -15.41 18.00
N SER A 240 -10.17 -16.28 19.02
CA SER A 240 -11.09 -16.10 20.16
C SER A 240 -10.30 -16.06 21.47
N PRO A 241 -10.11 -14.88 22.10
CA PRO A 241 -10.49 -13.55 21.60
C PRO A 241 -9.65 -13.11 20.38
N PRO A 242 -10.10 -12.09 19.61
CA PRO A 242 -9.33 -11.58 18.47
C PRO A 242 -7.91 -11.19 18.86
N LEU A 243 -6.95 -11.56 18.03
CA LEU A 243 -5.54 -11.28 18.26
C LEU A 243 -5.25 -9.83 17.89
N SER A 244 -4.78 -9.03 18.84
CA SER A 244 -4.28 -7.68 18.56
C SER A 244 -2.88 -7.80 17.96
N LEU A 245 -2.78 -7.61 16.65
CA LEU A 245 -1.54 -7.72 15.90
C LEU A 245 -1.18 -6.36 15.30
N LYS A 246 0.03 -5.88 15.56
CA LYS A 246 0.61 -4.71 14.89
C LYS A 246 1.70 -5.16 13.93
N LEU A 247 1.60 -4.70 12.69
CA LEU A 247 2.64 -4.92 11.70
C LEU A 247 3.76 -3.89 11.94
N GLY A 248 5.00 -4.32 11.80
CA GLY A 248 6.15 -3.41 11.78
C GLY A 248 6.60 -3.13 10.35
N PHE A 249 7.71 -2.39 10.21
CA PHE A 249 8.34 -2.20 8.90
C PHE A 249 8.96 -3.49 8.35
N ALA A 250 9.34 -3.50 7.09
CA ALA A 250 10.02 -4.63 6.50
C ALA A 250 11.49 -4.34 6.19
N VAL A 251 12.35 -5.35 6.33
CA VAL A 251 13.76 -5.33 5.92
C VAL A 251 13.98 -6.52 5.00
N GLY A 252 14.34 -6.25 3.74
CA GLY A 252 14.34 -7.29 2.71
C GLY A 252 12.97 -7.97 2.64
N GLY A 253 12.94 -9.29 2.52
CA GLY A 253 11.71 -10.10 2.50
C GLY A 253 11.02 -10.30 3.85
N ALA A 254 11.60 -9.79 4.96
CA ALA A 254 11.14 -10.04 6.32
C ALA A 254 10.37 -8.84 6.92
N GLN A 255 9.27 -9.12 7.62
CA GLN A 255 8.46 -8.11 8.30
C GLN A 255 8.07 -8.59 9.71
N TRP A 256 8.26 -7.73 10.71
CA TRP A 256 7.88 -8.02 12.10
C TRP A 256 6.37 -7.93 12.28
N MET A 257 5.85 -8.78 13.15
CA MET A 257 4.50 -8.66 13.67
C MET A 257 4.55 -8.77 15.19
N HIS A 258 4.13 -7.69 15.85
CA HIS A 258 4.07 -7.59 17.30
C HIS A 258 2.67 -7.98 17.77
N ILE A 259 2.62 -8.88 18.74
CA ILE A 259 1.37 -9.30 19.39
C ILE A 259 1.19 -8.42 20.63
N GLU A 260 0.10 -7.67 20.67
CA GLU A 260 -0.21 -6.84 21.83
C GLU A 260 -1.03 -7.60 22.87
N GLY A 261 -0.61 -7.46 24.12
CA GLY A 261 -1.28 -8.09 25.26
C GLY A 261 -0.85 -9.55 25.49
N LYS A 262 -1.48 -10.19 26.47
CA LYS A 262 -1.20 -11.59 26.81
C LYS A 262 -2.03 -12.52 25.94
N VAL A 263 -1.36 -13.46 25.28
CA VAL A 263 -2.01 -14.54 24.53
C VAL A 263 -1.77 -15.86 25.24
N ALA A 264 -2.82 -16.67 25.37
CA ALA A 264 -2.73 -17.97 26.06
C ALA A 264 -1.94 -19.03 25.25
N LEU A 265 -1.77 -18.80 23.96
CA LEU A 265 -1.04 -19.66 23.03
C LEU A 265 0.45 -19.29 23.01
N THR A 266 1.29 -20.29 22.74
CA THR A 266 2.70 -20.02 22.43
C THR A 266 2.83 -19.30 21.08
N LEU A 267 3.93 -18.56 20.88
CA LEU A 267 4.19 -17.89 19.58
C LEU A 267 4.13 -18.87 18.41
N GLN A 268 4.63 -20.10 18.59
CA GLN A 268 4.57 -21.13 17.55
C GLN A 268 3.13 -21.53 17.23
N GLN A 269 2.28 -21.71 18.24
CA GLN A 269 0.86 -22.02 18.04
C GLN A 269 0.12 -20.87 17.33
N VAL A 270 0.48 -19.62 17.61
CA VAL A 270 -0.07 -18.45 16.92
C VAL A 270 0.37 -18.46 15.45
N ALA A 271 1.67 -18.65 15.18
CA ALA A 271 2.24 -18.73 13.84
C ALA A 271 1.56 -19.83 13.00
N ASP A 272 1.41 -21.04 13.56
CA ASP A 272 0.80 -22.18 12.88
C ASP A 272 -0.68 -21.91 12.54
N LYS A 273 -1.42 -21.31 13.48
CA LYS A 273 -2.84 -20.96 13.28
C LYS A 273 -3.01 -19.87 12.22
N LEU A 274 -2.21 -18.80 12.29
CA LEU A 274 -2.22 -17.73 11.28
C LEU A 274 -1.88 -18.31 9.90
N THR A 275 -0.80 -19.08 9.80
CA THR A 275 -0.36 -19.70 8.55
C THR A 275 -1.46 -20.56 7.94
N ARG A 276 -2.12 -21.40 8.75
CA ARG A 276 -3.23 -22.24 8.29
C ARG A 276 -4.39 -21.41 7.76
N ARG A 277 -4.81 -20.37 8.49
CA ARG A 277 -5.96 -19.55 8.08
C ARG A 277 -5.66 -18.71 6.84
N ILE A 278 -4.49 -18.11 6.76
CA ILE A 278 -4.06 -17.34 5.59
C ILE A 278 -4.02 -18.25 4.35
N ARG A 279 -3.44 -19.46 4.45
CA ARG A 279 -3.44 -20.44 3.35
C ARG A 279 -4.85 -20.85 2.93
N GLN A 280 -5.77 -20.99 3.88
CA GLN A 280 -7.17 -21.26 3.57
C GLN A 280 -7.81 -20.10 2.79
N LEU A 281 -7.62 -18.85 3.22
CA LEU A 281 -8.15 -17.68 2.51
C LEU A 281 -7.57 -17.53 1.08
N ILE A 282 -6.29 -17.86 0.90
CA ILE A 282 -5.65 -17.90 -0.42
C ILE A 282 -6.30 -18.97 -1.30
N ALA A 283 -6.50 -20.19 -0.77
CA ALA A 283 -7.14 -21.29 -1.49
C ALA A 283 -8.61 -20.98 -1.85
N GLU A 284 -9.32 -20.27 -0.97
CA GLU A 284 -10.68 -19.78 -1.19
C GLU A 284 -10.74 -18.61 -2.20
N ARG A 285 -9.59 -18.07 -2.63
CA ARG A 285 -9.47 -16.85 -3.45
C ARG A 285 -10.30 -15.69 -2.86
N ALA A 286 -10.18 -15.45 -1.55
CA ALA A 286 -10.92 -14.38 -0.88
C ALA A 286 -10.75 -13.02 -1.59
N ASP A 287 -11.86 -12.34 -1.86
CA ASP A 287 -11.86 -11.08 -2.59
C ASP A 287 -11.33 -9.93 -1.72
N PHE A 288 -10.51 -9.07 -2.32
CA PHE A 288 -10.22 -7.77 -1.76
C PHE A 288 -11.20 -6.76 -2.35
N ARG A 289 -11.78 -5.92 -1.50
CA ARG A 289 -12.81 -4.96 -1.92
C ARG A 289 -12.49 -3.57 -1.42
N GLN A 290 -12.85 -2.59 -2.23
CA GLN A 290 -12.83 -1.18 -1.87
C GLN A 290 -14.26 -0.65 -1.74
N GLU A 291 -14.53 0.07 -0.66
CA GLU A 291 -15.84 0.69 -0.40
C GLU A 291 -15.68 2.17 -0.07
N TRP A 292 -16.62 3.00 -0.52
CA TRP A 292 -16.65 4.42 -0.21
C TRP A 292 -17.62 4.69 0.94
N TRP A 293 -17.10 5.17 2.05
CA TRP A 293 -17.87 5.42 3.26
C TRP A 293 -17.89 6.91 3.56
N SER A 294 -18.94 7.40 4.22
CA SER A 294 -18.87 8.73 4.83
C SER A 294 -17.84 8.74 5.96
N ILE A 295 -17.26 9.91 6.24
CA ILE A 295 -16.29 10.05 7.34
C ILE A 295 -16.92 9.64 8.68
N ASP A 296 -18.20 9.95 8.92
CA ASP A 296 -18.89 9.62 10.17
C ASP A 296 -19.08 8.11 10.35
N GLU A 297 -19.46 7.39 9.29
CA GLU A 297 -19.56 5.92 9.31
C GLU A 297 -18.21 5.27 9.58
N ALA A 298 -17.16 5.73 8.87
CA ALA A 298 -15.80 5.22 9.05
C ALA A 298 -15.30 5.47 10.48
N LEU A 299 -15.48 6.68 11.02
CA LEU A 299 -15.13 7.02 12.40
C LEU A 299 -15.89 6.16 13.42
N SER A 300 -17.17 5.93 13.21
CA SER A 300 -17.98 5.06 14.08
C SER A 300 -17.45 3.63 14.10
N TYR A 301 -17.16 3.08 12.91
CA TYR A 301 -16.58 1.74 12.76
C TYR A 301 -15.23 1.61 13.45
N PHE A 302 -14.29 2.51 13.16
CA PHE A 302 -12.92 2.39 13.71
C PHE A 302 -12.89 2.56 15.24
N ARG A 303 -13.77 3.41 15.81
CA ARG A 303 -13.92 3.50 17.27
C ARG A 303 -14.41 2.19 17.87
N LYS A 304 -15.43 1.57 17.26
CA LYS A 304 -15.99 0.28 17.73
C LYS A 304 -14.94 -0.84 17.70
N HIS A 305 -14.05 -0.82 16.71
CA HIS A 305 -12.99 -1.83 16.53
C HIS A 305 -11.65 -1.43 17.18
N ARG A 306 -11.63 -0.36 17.99
CA ARG A 306 -10.44 0.13 18.72
C ARG A 306 -9.24 0.46 17.81
N GLN A 307 -9.49 0.86 16.57
CA GLN A 307 -8.45 1.34 15.64
C GLN A 307 -8.22 2.84 15.84
N SER A 308 -7.51 3.22 16.90
CA SER A 308 -7.28 4.63 17.27
C SER A 308 -6.57 5.44 16.20
N ASP A 309 -5.62 4.81 15.49
CA ASP A 309 -4.76 5.50 14.51
C ASP A 309 -5.58 6.05 13.34
N ALA A 310 -6.42 5.21 12.75
CA ALA A 310 -7.37 5.59 11.71
C ALA A 310 -8.36 6.67 12.20
N VAL A 311 -8.85 6.56 13.45
CA VAL A 311 -9.76 7.57 14.04
C VAL A 311 -9.08 8.93 14.13
N GLN A 312 -7.84 9.00 14.62
CA GLN A 312 -7.14 10.27 14.76
C GLN A 312 -6.81 10.88 13.40
N LEU A 313 -6.43 10.06 12.41
CA LEU A 313 -6.16 10.53 11.07
C LEU A 313 -7.42 11.10 10.40
N LEU A 314 -8.55 10.40 10.49
CA LEU A 314 -9.81 10.81 9.86
C LEU A 314 -10.45 12.04 10.49
N LYS A 315 -10.17 12.37 11.76
CA LYS A 315 -10.62 13.64 12.35
C LYS A 315 -10.07 14.87 11.63
N GLY A 316 -8.93 14.73 10.96
CA GLY A 316 -8.33 15.77 10.12
C GLY A 316 -8.73 15.70 8.64
N ALA A 317 -9.58 14.74 8.25
CA ALA A 317 -9.98 14.57 6.87
C ALA A 317 -10.76 15.78 6.36
N ARG A 318 -10.47 16.20 5.12
CA ARG A 318 -11.13 17.33 4.45
C ARG A 318 -12.25 16.92 3.49
N SER A 319 -12.32 15.62 3.18
CA SER A 319 -13.35 15.03 2.32
C SER A 319 -14.57 14.65 3.15
N LEU A 320 -15.75 14.57 2.52
CA LEU A 320 -16.97 14.03 3.15
C LEU A 320 -16.99 12.49 3.16
N THR A 321 -16.19 11.87 2.30
CA THR A 321 -16.07 10.42 2.16
C THR A 321 -14.62 9.98 2.16
N THR A 322 -14.38 8.73 2.55
CA THR A 322 -13.07 8.08 2.46
C THR A 322 -13.23 6.68 1.87
N PRO A 323 -12.31 6.26 0.99
CA PRO A 323 -12.25 4.87 0.57
C PRO A 323 -11.65 4.02 1.68
N LEU A 324 -12.31 2.90 1.97
CA LEU A 324 -11.86 1.83 2.86
C LEU A 324 -11.60 0.56 2.06
N VAL A 325 -10.75 -0.31 2.59
CA VAL A 325 -10.44 -1.61 2.00
C VAL A 325 -10.69 -2.75 2.98
N THR A 326 -11.09 -3.91 2.47
CA THR A 326 -11.36 -5.11 3.27
C THR A 326 -11.09 -6.40 2.49
N CYS A 327 -10.79 -7.48 3.20
CA CYS A 327 -10.81 -8.86 2.69
C CYS A 327 -11.96 -9.69 3.31
N GLY A 328 -12.84 -9.06 4.10
CA GLY A 328 -13.85 -9.76 4.88
C GLY A 328 -14.55 -8.86 5.88
N LYS A 329 -14.21 -9.01 7.15
CA LYS A 329 -14.87 -8.36 8.30
C LYS A 329 -14.10 -7.12 8.77
N ILE A 330 -12.79 -7.09 8.58
CA ILE A 330 -11.96 -5.97 8.99
C ILE A 330 -11.80 -4.98 7.83
N TYR A 331 -12.07 -3.72 8.15
CA TYR A 331 -11.80 -2.60 7.27
C TYR A 331 -10.53 -1.87 7.71
N ALA A 332 -9.81 -1.37 6.73
CA ALA A 332 -8.64 -0.50 6.85
C ALA A 332 -8.77 0.70 5.91
N LEU A 333 -7.95 1.73 6.09
CA LEU A 333 -7.90 2.88 5.19
C LEU A 333 -7.27 2.48 3.86
N TYR A 334 -7.81 3.00 2.76
CA TYR A 334 -7.17 2.82 1.46
C TYR A 334 -5.85 3.61 1.41
N ASN A 335 -4.74 2.89 1.24
CA ASN A 335 -3.39 3.47 1.10
C ASN A 335 -2.66 2.91 -0.14
N GLY A 336 -3.41 2.71 -1.22
CA GLY A 336 -2.93 2.19 -2.49
C GLY A 336 -3.69 0.96 -2.97
N PRO A 337 -3.43 0.51 -4.21
CA PRO A 337 -4.13 -0.62 -4.80
C PRO A 337 -3.80 -1.93 -4.08
N LEU A 338 -4.77 -2.84 -4.09
CA LEU A 338 -4.66 -4.21 -3.61
C LEU A 338 -4.70 -5.18 -4.79
N LEU A 339 -4.34 -6.44 -4.57
CA LEU A 339 -4.67 -7.53 -5.47
C LEU A 339 -6.20 -7.64 -5.62
N PRO A 340 -6.74 -8.17 -6.74
CA PRO A 340 -8.17 -8.44 -6.85
C PRO A 340 -8.66 -9.52 -5.87
N HIS A 341 -7.83 -10.55 -5.62
CA HIS A 341 -8.16 -11.62 -4.68
C HIS A 341 -6.90 -12.26 -4.08
N ALA A 342 -7.06 -12.92 -2.93
CA ALA A 342 -5.99 -13.57 -2.17
C ALA A 342 -5.26 -14.68 -2.95
N GLY A 343 -5.90 -15.30 -3.95
CA GLY A 343 -5.27 -16.33 -4.78
C GLY A 343 -4.05 -15.89 -5.61
N LEU A 344 -3.78 -14.58 -5.73
CA LEU A 344 -2.56 -14.04 -6.37
C LEU A 344 -1.41 -13.83 -5.38
N ILE A 345 -1.65 -14.04 -4.09
CA ILE A 345 -0.59 -14.02 -3.08
C ILE A 345 0.28 -15.26 -3.32
N GLY A 346 1.57 -15.02 -3.55
CA GLY A 346 2.57 -16.08 -3.66
C GLY A 346 2.85 -16.74 -2.32
N ASP A 347 3.91 -17.53 -2.27
CA ASP A 347 4.28 -18.26 -1.06
C ASP A 347 4.68 -17.31 0.08
N PHE A 348 4.48 -17.75 1.33
CA PHE A 348 4.88 -17.01 2.52
C PHE A 348 5.19 -17.95 3.69
N GLN A 349 5.92 -17.44 4.67
CA GLN A 349 6.19 -18.13 5.95
C GLN A 349 5.98 -17.20 7.14
N ILE A 350 5.54 -17.77 8.26
CA ILE A 350 5.53 -17.08 9.55
C ILE A 350 6.46 -17.84 10.50
N LYS A 351 7.56 -17.21 10.88
CA LYS A 351 8.53 -17.74 11.85
C LYS A 351 8.37 -17.05 13.20
N THR A 352 8.86 -17.70 14.25
CA THR A 352 8.89 -17.15 15.60
C THR A 352 10.22 -16.48 15.88
N GLY A 353 10.17 -15.25 16.40
CA GLY A 353 11.31 -14.58 17.03
C GLY A 353 11.27 -14.75 18.54
N PRO A 354 12.19 -14.11 19.29
CA PRO A 354 12.21 -14.20 20.76
C PRO A 354 10.90 -13.77 21.42
N ASN A 355 10.34 -12.63 20.99
CA ASN A 355 9.11 -12.03 21.53
C ASN A 355 8.11 -11.58 20.43
N SER A 356 8.33 -11.98 19.18
CA SER A 356 7.55 -11.50 18.03
C SER A 356 7.35 -12.60 16.99
N LEU A 357 6.51 -12.32 15.99
CA LEU A 357 6.42 -13.13 14.77
C LEU A 357 7.15 -12.43 13.62
N ILE A 358 7.65 -13.21 12.67
CA ILE A 358 8.34 -12.71 11.48
C ILE A 358 7.64 -13.28 10.26
N LEU A 359 7.07 -12.41 9.44
CA LEU A 359 6.52 -12.74 8.13
C LEU A 359 7.62 -12.69 7.08
N LEU A 360 7.74 -13.74 6.27
CA LEU A 360 8.65 -13.84 5.14
C LEU A 360 7.85 -14.01 3.85
N SER A 361 8.18 -13.22 2.84
CA SER A 361 7.62 -13.38 1.49
C SER A 361 8.41 -14.45 0.73
N GLY A 362 7.78 -15.52 0.27
CA GLY A 362 8.42 -16.66 -0.42
C GLY A 362 8.77 -17.84 0.51
N GLU A 363 8.77 -19.06 -0.04
CA GLU A 363 9.12 -20.29 0.70
C GLU A 363 10.63 -20.46 0.96
N ASP A 364 11.49 -19.98 0.07
CA ASP A 364 12.94 -20.04 0.25
C ASP A 364 13.53 -18.85 1.01
N SER A 365 12.67 -17.97 1.52
CA SER A 365 13.12 -16.76 2.21
C SER A 365 13.67 -17.07 3.61
N GLU A 366 14.82 -16.48 3.91
CA GLU A 366 15.46 -16.53 5.22
C GLU A 366 15.33 -15.19 5.95
N VAL A 367 15.40 -15.25 7.29
CA VAL A 367 15.51 -14.03 8.09
C VAL A 367 16.90 -13.43 7.82
N PRO A 368 17.00 -12.18 7.37
CA PRO A 368 18.30 -11.56 7.09
C PRO A 368 19.22 -11.60 8.31
N ARG A 369 20.52 -11.85 8.12
CA ARG A 369 21.49 -11.79 9.23
C ARG A 369 21.56 -10.37 9.80
N GLY A 370 21.49 -10.23 11.12
CA GLY A 370 21.46 -8.90 11.76
C GLY A 370 20.09 -8.24 11.72
N PHE A 371 19.02 -9.02 11.55
CA PHE A 371 17.64 -8.54 11.61
C PHE A 371 17.25 -8.23 13.08
N GLU A 372 17.66 -9.03 14.06
CA GLU A 372 17.23 -8.91 15.46
C GLU A 372 17.45 -7.52 16.09
N PRO A 373 18.60 -6.83 15.90
CA PRO A 373 18.81 -5.48 16.44
C PRO A 373 17.79 -4.44 15.94
N PHE A 374 17.28 -4.59 14.71
CA PHE A 374 16.24 -3.71 14.18
C PHE A 374 14.89 -3.96 14.85
N ALA A 375 14.57 -5.22 15.20
CA ALA A 375 13.36 -5.58 15.94
C ALA A 375 13.31 -4.82 17.27
N GLN A 376 14.41 -4.95 18.01
CA GLN A 376 14.55 -4.38 19.34
C GLN A 376 14.44 -2.85 19.28
N LEU A 377 15.12 -2.21 18.33
CA LEU A 377 15.01 -0.76 18.14
C LEU A 377 13.59 -0.30 17.79
N SER A 378 12.89 -1.06 16.95
CA SER A 378 11.49 -0.77 16.62
C SER A 378 10.60 -0.82 17.86
N GLU A 379 10.79 -1.81 18.72
CA GLU A 379 10.02 -1.98 19.95
C GLU A 379 10.32 -0.85 20.95
N GLU A 380 11.60 -0.55 21.17
CA GLU A 380 12.05 0.54 22.05
C GLU A 380 11.51 1.90 21.59
N SER A 381 11.61 2.20 20.29
CA SER A 381 11.08 3.44 19.70
C SER A 381 9.54 3.49 19.78
N GLY A 382 8.85 2.37 19.59
CA GLY A 382 7.40 2.27 19.72
C GLY A 382 6.90 2.54 21.16
N GLN A 383 7.55 1.93 22.16
CA GLN A 383 7.25 2.18 23.58
C GLN A 383 7.49 3.65 23.95
N TRP A 384 8.58 4.22 23.45
CA TRP A 384 8.90 5.63 23.67
C TRP A 384 7.83 6.56 23.05
N LEU A 385 7.47 6.37 21.79
CA LEU A 385 6.41 7.16 21.14
C LEU A 385 5.06 7.07 21.85
N HIS A 386 4.70 5.87 22.32
CA HIS A 386 3.47 5.65 23.09
C HIS A 386 3.46 6.48 24.38
N SER A 387 4.61 6.62 25.07
CA SER A 387 4.72 7.42 26.31
C SER A 387 4.47 8.92 26.10
N PHE A 388 4.60 9.43 24.87
CA PHE A 388 4.35 10.83 24.50
C PHE A 388 3.07 11.04 23.68
N SER A 389 2.24 10.01 23.51
CA SER A 389 1.03 10.06 22.67
C SER A 389 1.31 10.55 21.23
N LEU A 390 2.36 10.00 20.63
CA LEU A 390 2.79 10.25 19.24
C LEU A 390 3.00 8.93 18.48
N SER A 391 2.09 8.00 18.69
CA SER A 391 2.19 6.62 18.20
C SER A 391 1.66 6.41 16.78
N SER A 392 1.07 7.43 16.14
CA SER A 392 0.59 7.38 14.76
C SER A 392 0.66 8.73 14.04
N VAL A 393 0.50 8.70 12.71
CA VAL A 393 0.43 9.92 11.88
C VAL A 393 -0.72 10.83 12.32
N GLY A 394 -1.88 10.24 12.67
CA GLY A 394 -3.03 10.99 13.16
C GLY A 394 -2.75 11.75 14.47
N GLU A 395 -2.04 11.13 15.40
CA GLU A 395 -1.64 11.78 16.67
C GLU A 395 -0.61 12.89 16.46
N LEU A 396 0.38 12.66 15.57
CA LEU A 396 1.34 13.70 15.18
C LEU A 396 0.62 14.91 14.57
N ASN A 397 -0.28 14.67 13.61
CA ASN A 397 -1.06 15.74 12.99
C ASN A 397 -1.87 16.52 14.01
N ARG A 398 -2.48 15.82 14.97
CA ARG A 398 -3.24 16.46 16.04
C ARG A 398 -2.34 17.33 16.93
N ALA A 399 -1.14 16.85 17.27
CA ALA A 399 -0.15 17.64 18.00
C ALA A 399 0.26 18.91 17.24
N CYS A 400 0.42 18.83 15.91
CA CYS A 400 0.69 20.01 15.08
C CYS A 400 -0.46 21.02 15.12
N VAL A 401 -1.70 20.56 14.94
CA VAL A 401 -2.90 21.43 14.91
C VAL A 401 -3.18 22.05 16.27
N ASP A 402 -2.97 21.31 17.36
CA ASP A 402 -3.18 21.78 18.73
C ASP A 402 -2.04 22.70 19.25
N GLY A 403 -1.08 23.07 18.39
CA GLY A 403 0.01 23.99 18.73
C GLY A 403 1.14 23.37 19.58
N ARG A 404 1.21 22.03 19.65
CA ARG A 404 2.25 21.29 20.42
C ARG A 404 3.49 20.94 19.59
N VAL A 405 3.63 21.49 18.38
CA VAL A 405 4.74 21.19 17.46
C VAL A 405 6.12 21.39 18.08
N SER A 406 6.35 22.49 18.81
CA SER A 406 7.64 22.77 19.43
C SER A 406 7.99 21.76 20.53
N GLU A 407 6.99 21.24 21.25
CA GLU A 407 7.17 20.18 22.25
C GLU A 407 7.60 18.88 21.55
N VAL A 408 6.88 18.48 20.50
CA VAL A 408 7.19 17.28 19.69
C VAL A 408 8.64 17.32 19.20
N ILE A 409 9.07 18.45 18.63
CA ILE A 409 10.43 18.61 18.11
C ILE A 409 11.47 18.49 19.23
N ARG A 410 11.28 19.19 20.36
CA ARG A 410 12.23 19.15 21.49
C ARG A 410 12.38 17.75 22.08
N VAL A 411 11.26 17.04 22.23
CA VAL A 411 11.23 15.69 22.79
C VAL A 411 11.90 14.70 21.83
N ALA A 412 11.61 14.76 20.52
CA ALA A 412 12.25 13.93 19.51
C ALA A 412 13.76 14.18 19.41
N GLU A 413 14.20 15.43 19.41
CA GLU A 413 15.64 15.76 19.38
C GLU A 413 16.36 15.37 20.66
N GLY A 414 15.71 15.53 21.82
CA GLY A 414 16.24 15.09 23.11
C GLY A 414 16.41 13.57 23.19
N TYR A 415 15.47 12.80 22.63
CA TYR A 415 15.60 11.35 22.51
C TYR A 415 16.77 10.95 21.62
N HIS A 416 16.91 11.57 20.44
CA HIS A 416 18.07 11.36 19.57
C HIS A 416 19.39 11.66 20.29
N GLU A 417 19.46 12.78 21.02
CA GLU A 417 20.67 13.15 21.77
C GLU A 417 21.00 12.16 22.88
N LYS A 418 19.98 11.69 23.63
CA LYS A 418 20.15 10.65 24.65
C LYS A 418 20.71 9.35 24.04
N ARG A 419 20.21 8.94 22.88
CA ARG A 419 20.67 7.72 22.19
C ARG A 419 22.09 7.87 21.66
N LEU A 420 22.47 9.04 21.16
CA LEU A 420 23.84 9.34 20.76
C LEU A 420 24.81 9.27 21.93
N ALA A 421 24.43 9.82 23.10
CA ALA A 421 25.23 9.72 24.31
C ALA A 421 25.43 8.26 24.75
N GLN A 422 24.35 7.48 24.79
CA GLN A 422 24.40 6.03 25.10
C GLN A 422 25.32 5.26 24.14
N LEU A 423 25.28 5.59 22.85
CA LEU A 423 26.16 4.98 21.85
C LEU A 423 27.62 5.37 22.08
N ALA A 424 27.90 6.64 22.38
CA ALA A 424 29.25 7.09 22.72
C ALA A 424 29.78 6.43 24.01
N ASP A 425 28.93 6.20 25.00
CA ASP A 425 29.27 5.48 26.23
C ASP A 425 29.61 4.01 25.94
N ALA A 426 28.83 3.36 25.06
CA ALA A 426 29.10 1.98 24.63
C ALA A 426 30.43 1.85 23.87
N ILE A 427 30.78 2.84 23.02
CA ILE A 427 32.08 2.89 22.34
C ILE A 427 33.20 3.09 23.37
N ALA A 428 33.02 4.03 24.32
CA ALA A 428 34.01 4.34 25.34
C ALA A 428 34.26 3.18 26.31
N ALA A 429 33.27 2.32 26.54
CA ALA A 429 33.40 1.13 27.36
C ALA A 429 34.32 0.06 26.75
N ARG A 430 34.58 0.09 25.43
CA ARG A 430 35.49 -0.87 24.78
C ARG A 430 36.95 -0.52 25.05
N LYS A 431 37.62 -1.38 25.82
CA LYS A 431 39.07 -1.30 26.03
C LYS A 431 39.78 -1.47 24.69
N ASN A 432 40.72 -0.57 24.39
CA ASN A 432 41.57 -0.58 23.19
C ASN A 432 40.86 -0.26 21.86
N ILE A 433 39.70 0.40 21.86
CA ILE A 433 39.08 0.85 20.61
C ILE A 433 40.03 1.79 19.83
N ARG A 434 40.18 1.54 18.52
CA ARG A 434 41.05 2.33 17.63
C ARG A 434 40.28 2.96 16.47
N ILE A 435 39.29 2.25 15.95
CA ILE A 435 38.51 2.67 14.79
C ILE A 435 37.02 2.48 15.05
N VAL A 436 36.23 3.51 14.76
CA VAL A 436 34.77 3.43 14.65
C VAL A 436 34.41 3.49 13.17
N CYS A 437 33.68 2.50 12.67
CA CYS A 437 33.17 2.49 11.30
C CYS A 437 31.68 2.85 11.33
N VAL A 438 31.28 3.82 10.51
CA VAL A 438 29.88 4.22 10.34
C VAL A 438 29.45 3.91 8.92
N ALA A 439 28.47 3.02 8.80
CA ALA A 439 27.87 2.65 7.54
C ALA A 439 26.38 2.95 7.55
N GLY A 440 25.85 3.29 6.39
CA GLY A 440 24.43 3.49 6.20
C GLY A 440 24.14 3.71 4.73
N PRO A 441 22.93 3.38 4.27
CA PRO A 441 22.57 3.51 2.86
C PRO A 441 22.43 4.98 2.45
N SER A 442 22.07 5.24 1.19
CA SER A 442 21.92 6.61 0.71
C SER A 442 20.84 7.37 1.51
N SER A 443 21.11 8.64 1.83
CA SER A 443 20.22 9.53 2.60
C SER A 443 19.89 9.04 4.03
N SER A 444 20.80 8.29 4.66
CA SER A 444 20.68 7.86 6.05
C SER A 444 21.06 8.92 7.09
N GLY A 445 21.70 10.04 6.72
CA GLY A 445 22.10 11.11 7.66
C GLY A 445 23.50 10.97 8.24
N LYS A 446 24.42 10.29 7.54
CA LYS A 446 25.78 9.95 8.00
C LYS A 446 26.58 11.16 8.46
N THR A 447 26.65 12.19 7.62
CA THR A 447 27.51 13.35 7.86
C THR A 447 27.12 14.06 9.15
N THR A 448 25.83 14.31 9.37
CA THR A 448 25.36 14.97 10.58
C THR A 448 25.40 14.04 11.79
N PHE A 449 25.07 12.76 11.62
CA PHE A 449 25.21 11.75 12.67
C PHE A 449 26.63 11.69 13.21
N ILE A 450 27.64 11.58 12.35
CA ILE A 450 29.06 11.51 12.73
C ILE A 450 29.49 12.75 13.49
N ARG A 451 29.05 13.94 13.07
CA ARG A 451 29.38 15.20 13.75
C ARG A 451 28.77 15.27 15.14
N ARG A 452 27.51 14.84 15.31
CA ARG A 452 26.86 14.76 16.63
C ARG A 452 27.52 13.69 17.51
N LEU A 453 27.77 12.50 16.99
CA LEU A 453 28.50 11.44 17.69
C LEU A 453 29.89 11.91 18.11
N SER A 454 30.57 12.69 17.27
CA SER A 454 31.90 13.22 17.57
C SER A 454 31.90 14.17 18.77
N ILE A 455 30.81 14.92 18.99
CA ILE A 455 30.65 15.75 20.19
C ILE A 455 30.55 14.85 21.43
N GLN A 456 29.71 13.82 21.38
CA GLN A 456 29.52 12.88 22.49
C GLN A 456 30.81 12.10 22.81
N LEU A 457 31.55 11.66 21.79
CA LEU A 457 32.86 11.02 21.97
C LEU A 457 33.89 11.96 22.61
N ARG A 458 33.85 13.26 22.31
CA ARG A 458 34.69 14.28 22.96
C ARG A 458 34.37 14.44 24.44
N ILE A 459 33.11 14.37 24.82
CA ILE A 459 32.68 14.37 26.23
C ILE A 459 33.28 13.15 26.95
N ASN A 460 33.34 12.01 26.27
CA ASN A 460 33.96 10.78 26.78
C ASN A 460 35.51 10.76 26.68
N GLY A 461 36.14 11.88 26.34
CA GLY A 461 37.60 12.03 26.32
C GLY A 461 38.30 11.58 25.03
N PHE A 462 37.55 11.18 24.00
CA PHE A 462 38.12 10.87 22.69
C PHE A 462 38.24 12.11 21.81
N ILE A 463 39.18 12.09 20.86
CA ILE A 463 39.30 13.13 19.83
C ILE A 463 39.06 12.45 18.47
N PRO A 464 37.83 12.46 17.94
CA PRO A 464 37.50 11.82 16.69
C PRO A 464 38.20 12.48 15.49
N GLU A 465 38.81 11.68 14.63
CA GLU A 465 39.39 12.07 13.34
C GLU A 465 38.67 11.33 12.21
N GLY A 466 37.94 12.07 11.39
CA GLY A 466 37.12 11.50 10.32
C GLY A 466 37.88 11.28 9.02
N ILE A 467 37.73 10.10 8.43
CA ILE A 467 38.14 9.76 7.06
C ILE A 467 36.91 9.24 6.30
N SER A 468 36.64 9.82 5.13
CA SER A 468 35.62 9.31 4.22
C SER A 468 36.22 8.17 3.38
N LEU A 469 35.54 7.03 3.32
CA LEU A 469 35.91 5.93 2.43
C LEU A 469 35.70 6.31 0.96
N ASP A 470 34.79 7.25 0.68
CA ASP A 470 34.56 7.76 -0.67
C ASP A 470 35.82 8.49 -1.22
N ASP A 471 36.70 9.00 -0.34
CA ASP A 471 37.98 9.60 -0.75
C ASP A 471 39.01 8.56 -1.23
N TYR A 472 38.72 7.26 -1.07
CA TYR A 472 39.58 6.15 -1.47
C TYR A 472 39.03 5.37 -2.66
N TYR A 473 38.09 5.91 -3.43
CA TYR A 473 37.72 5.32 -4.71
C TYR A 473 38.96 5.20 -5.63
N ARG A 474 39.02 4.13 -6.42
CA ARG A 474 39.95 3.99 -7.54
C ARG A 474 39.67 5.08 -8.57
N ASN A 475 40.66 5.35 -9.44
CA ASN A 475 40.41 6.24 -10.57
C ASN A 475 39.24 5.72 -11.40
N ARG A 476 38.56 6.65 -12.08
CA ARG A 476 37.37 6.35 -12.88
C ARG A 476 37.64 5.25 -13.91
N GLU A 477 38.84 5.19 -14.46
CA GLU A 477 39.23 4.20 -15.47
C GLU A 477 39.46 2.81 -14.87
N ASP A 478 39.88 2.76 -13.60
CA ASP A 478 40.19 1.54 -12.86
C ASP A 478 38.98 1.00 -12.07
N THR A 479 37.83 1.66 -12.18
CA THR A 479 36.60 1.23 -11.49
C THR A 479 36.08 -0.06 -12.13
N PRO A 480 35.80 -1.13 -11.34
CA PRO A 480 35.28 -2.39 -11.86
C PRO A 480 33.98 -2.18 -12.66
N LEU A 481 33.73 -3.08 -13.63
CA LEU A 481 32.47 -3.07 -14.37
C LEU A 481 31.47 -4.07 -13.77
N ASN A 482 30.20 -3.71 -13.74
CA ASN A 482 29.09 -4.58 -13.36
C ASN A 482 28.71 -5.54 -14.50
N ALA A 483 27.71 -6.39 -14.26
CA ALA A 483 27.21 -7.35 -15.24
C ALA A 483 26.64 -6.71 -16.53
N LYS A 484 26.31 -5.41 -16.50
CA LYS A 484 25.82 -4.64 -17.66
C LYS A 484 26.95 -3.93 -18.42
N GLY A 485 28.21 -4.08 -17.98
CA GLY A 485 29.37 -3.38 -18.55
C GLY A 485 29.49 -1.92 -18.12
N GLU A 486 28.74 -1.48 -17.11
CA GLU A 486 28.79 -0.13 -16.56
C GLU A 486 29.70 -0.10 -15.32
N LYS A 487 30.26 1.06 -14.97
CA LYS A 487 31.14 1.20 -13.79
C LYS A 487 30.37 0.94 -12.50
N ASP A 488 30.84 -0.01 -11.70
CA ASP A 488 30.29 -0.36 -10.40
C ASP A 488 31.02 0.42 -9.30
N TYR A 489 30.39 1.50 -8.82
CA TYR A 489 30.88 2.32 -7.71
C TYR A 489 30.41 1.81 -6.33
N GLU A 490 29.54 0.80 -6.30
CA GLU A 490 28.96 0.28 -5.05
C GLU A 490 29.68 -0.98 -4.57
N THR A 491 30.49 -1.63 -5.43
CA THR A 491 31.31 -2.79 -5.05
C THR A 491 32.52 -2.41 -4.19
N LEU A 492 32.90 -3.28 -3.24
CA LEU A 492 34.05 -3.04 -2.35
C LEU A 492 35.34 -2.80 -3.13
N GLN A 493 35.50 -3.49 -4.27
CA GLN A 493 36.70 -3.39 -5.12
C GLN A 493 36.83 -2.04 -5.84
N SER A 494 35.77 -1.21 -5.85
CA SER A 494 35.84 0.16 -6.33
C SER A 494 36.73 1.03 -5.43
N LEU A 495 36.96 0.63 -4.18
CA LEU A 495 37.91 1.27 -3.28
C LEU A 495 39.34 0.77 -3.53
N ASN A 496 40.31 1.68 -3.39
CA ASN A 496 41.71 1.35 -3.29
C ASN A 496 42.04 0.88 -1.87
N LEU A 497 41.72 -0.38 -1.59
CA LEU A 497 41.92 -1.01 -0.28
C LEU A 497 43.40 -1.09 0.13
N GLU A 498 44.32 -1.17 -0.83
CA GLU A 498 45.77 -1.19 -0.57
C GLU A 498 46.25 0.17 -0.05
N LEU A 499 45.86 1.25 -0.71
CA LEU A 499 46.16 2.61 -0.27
C LEU A 499 45.54 2.92 1.10
N LEU A 500 44.27 2.51 1.29
CA LEU A 500 43.59 2.66 2.57
C LEU A 500 44.34 1.92 3.67
N ALA A 501 44.67 0.65 3.48
CA ALA A 501 45.42 -0.15 4.45
C ALA A 501 46.77 0.49 4.79
N GLN A 502 47.52 0.93 3.79
CA GLN A 502 48.80 1.62 3.98
C GLN A 502 48.66 2.89 4.85
N HIS A 503 47.64 3.71 4.59
CA HIS A 503 47.39 4.91 5.38
C HIS A 503 46.98 4.58 6.81
N LEU A 504 46.10 3.59 6.99
CA LEU A 504 45.65 3.16 8.31
C LEU A 504 46.79 2.57 9.14
N ASP A 505 47.67 1.75 8.55
CA ASP A 505 48.85 1.21 9.23
C ASP A 505 49.79 2.33 9.71
N GLY A 506 50.03 3.33 8.85
CA GLY A 506 50.82 4.51 9.20
C GLY A 506 50.22 5.28 10.37
N LEU A 507 48.92 5.54 10.33
CA LEU A 507 48.18 6.24 11.38
C LEU A 507 48.17 5.44 12.69
N LEU A 508 47.91 4.14 12.65
CA LEU A 508 47.88 3.26 13.82
C LEU A 508 49.26 3.13 14.48
N ALA A 509 50.35 3.22 13.70
CA ALA A 509 51.72 3.32 14.17
C ALA A 509 52.10 4.72 14.71
N GLY A 510 51.18 5.69 14.72
CA GLY A 510 51.38 7.04 15.25
C GLY A 510 52.13 7.99 14.32
N LYS A 511 52.30 7.62 13.04
CA LYS A 511 52.89 8.48 12.00
C LYS A 511 51.87 9.52 11.55
N GLU A 512 52.39 10.63 11.03
CA GLU A 512 51.56 11.59 10.29
C GLU A 512 51.39 11.10 8.86
N VAL A 513 50.16 11.04 8.37
CA VAL A 513 49.80 10.55 7.04
C VAL A 513 48.94 11.60 6.35
N ALA A 514 49.29 11.97 5.12
CA ALA A 514 48.41 12.72 4.23
C ALA A 514 47.37 11.75 3.66
N THR A 515 46.09 11.95 3.96
CA THR A 515 45.05 11.04 3.46
C THR A 515 44.76 11.25 1.98
N ALA A 516 44.07 10.29 1.36
CA ALA A 516 43.59 10.45 -0.01
C ALA A 516 42.45 11.48 -0.11
N LYS A 517 42.22 11.96 -1.34
CA LYS A 517 41.04 12.74 -1.74
C LYS A 517 40.56 12.29 -3.12
N TYR A 518 39.28 11.95 -3.24
CA TYR A 518 38.67 11.66 -4.53
C TYR A 518 37.91 12.86 -5.06
N ASP A 519 38.18 13.26 -6.30
CA ASP A 519 37.42 14.29 -6.99
C ASP A 519 36.37 13.64 -7.90
N PHE A 520 35.10 13.74 -7.52
CA PHE A 520 33.98 13.18 -8.29
C PHE A 520 33.81 13.77 -9.69
N ARG A 521 34.30 14.99 -9.96
CA ARG A 521 34.21 15.65 -11.27
C ARG A 521 35.22 15.06 -12.24
N THR A 522 36.49 15.02 -11.86
CA THR A 522 37.58 14.47 -12.67
C THR A 522 37.59 12.94 -12.64
N GLY A 523 37.13 12.36 -11.54
CA GLY A 523 37.15 10.92 -11.27
C GLY A 523 38.54 10.42 -10.88
N ILE A 524 39.41 11.29 -10.38
CA ILE A 524 40.79 10.98 -10.01
C ILE A 524 40.91 10.92 -8.49
N CYS A 525 41.66 9.93 -8.01
CA CYS A 525 42.07 9.79 -6.62
C CYS A 525 43.49 10.37 -6.45
N ASP A 526 43.59 11.48 -5.70
CA ASP A 526 44.88 11.98 -5.25
C ASP A 526 45.22 11.31 -3.92
N SER A 527 46.27 10.48 -3.89
CA SER A 527 46.67 9.72 -2.71
C SER A 527 47.12 10.60 -1.55
N GLU A 528 47.53 11.85 -1.78
CA GLU A 528 47.98 12.78 -0.74
C GLU A 528 47.18 14.08 -0.70
N GLY A 529 46.10 14.19 -1.48
CA GLY A 529 45.30 15.41 -1.63
C GLY A 529 44.37 15.73 -0.44
N GLY A 530 44.29 14.83 0.53
CA GLY A 530 43.48 14.98 1.73
C GLY A 530 44.19 15.69 2.89
N ARG A 531 43.62 15.57 4.09
CA ARG A 531 44.17 16.22 5.29
C ARG A 531 45.32 15.39 5.85
N ARG A 532 46.32 16.05 6.45
CA ARG A 532 47.33 15.37 7.26
C ARG A 532 46.76 15.03 8.62
N ILE A 533 46.75 13.75 8.95
CA ILE A 533 46.25 13.21 10.20
C ILE A 533 47.39 12.52 10.93
N ARG A 534 47.43 12.67 12.25
CA ARG A 534 48.30 11.91 13.15
C ARG A 534 47.47 11.46 14.34
N LEU A 535 47.47 10.15 14.63
CA LEU A 535 46.75 9.59 15.78
C LEU A 535 47.63 9.67 17.05
N THR A 536 47.37 10.67 17.89
CA THR A 536 47.96 10.83 19.23
C THR A 536 47.15 10.08 20.29
N PRO A 537 47.67 9.85 21.51
CA PRO A 537 46.90 9.24 22.59
C PRO A 537 45.55 9.97 22.80
N GLY A 538 44.46 9.21 22.84
CA GLY A 538 43.09 9.75 22.92
C GLY A 538 42.42 10.07 21.58
N LYS A 539 43.17 10.14 20.46
CA LYS A 539 42.54 10.24 19.13
C LYS A 539 41.92 8.91 18.71
N LEU A 540 40.72 9.00 18.16
CA LEU A 540 39.92 7.87 17.69
C LEU A 540 39.62 8.06 16.21
N LEU A 541 39.93 7.08 15.37
CA LEU A 541 39.62 7.20 13.95
C LEU A 541 38.15 6.89 13.70
N VAL A 542 37.49 7.69 12.86
CA VAL A 542 36.11 7.45 12.41
C VAL A 542 36.11 7.29 10.89
N LEU A 543 35.78 6.11 10.41
CA LEU A 543 35.64 5.82 8.98
C LEU A 543 34.16 5.89 8.59
N GLU A 544 33.82 6.65 7.56
CA GLU A 544 32.46 6.70 7.01
C GLU A 544 32.38 6.16 5.59
N GLY A 545 31.36 5.36 5.30
CA GLY A 545 31.06 4.91 3.94
C GLY A 545 30.18 3.67 3.91
N ILE A 546 29.66 3.33 2.74
CA ILE A 546 28.71 2.21 2.59
C ILE A 546 29.30 0.85 3.00
N HIS A 547 30.62 0.69 2.89
CA HIS A 547 31.34 -0.54 3.22
C HIS A 547 31.85 -0.64 4.66
N GLY A 548 31.51 0.30 5.56
CA GLY A 548 32.02 0.30 6.94
C GLY A 548 31.71 -0.98 7.74
N LEU A 549 30.72 -1.78 7.33
CA LEU A 549 30.41 -3.08 7.96
C LEU A 549 31.11 -4.27 7.30
N ASN A 550 31.65 -4.10 6.10
CA ASN A 550 32.24 -5.19 5.34
C ASN A 550 33.53 -5.66 6.05
N PRO A 551 33.63 -6.94 6.48
CA PRO A 551 34.84 -7.45 7.13
C PRO A 551 36.11 -7.23 6.30
N GLY A 552 36.00 -7.40 4.98
CA GLY A 552 37.12 -7.24 4.04
C GLY A 552 37.71 -5.84 3.97
N LEU A 553 37.07 -4.83 4.55
CA LEU A 553 37.58 -3.46 4.63
C LEU A 553 38.81 -3.36 5.55
N LEU A 554 38.79 -4.03 6.71
CA LEU A 554 39.75 -3.82 7.80
C LEU A 554 40.38 -5.10 8.36
N GLU A 555 39.94 -6.29 7.89
CA GLU A 555 40.42 -7.58 8.39
C GLU A 555 41.96 -7.75 8.33
N LYS A 556 42.61 -7.10 7.36
CA LYS A 556 44.09 -7.12 7.21
C LYS A 556 44.84 -6.05 8.01
N VAL A 557 44.13 -5.09 8.60
CA VAL A 557 44.72 -3.90 9.23
C VAL A 557 44.73 -4.04 10.75
N LEU A 558 43.62 -4.48 11.34
CA LEU A 558 43.47 -4.61 12.80
C LEU A 558 42.41 -5.68 13.15
N PRO A 559 42.55 -6.35 14.31
CA PRO A 559 41.59 -7.37 14.71
C PRO A 559 40.26 -6.75 15.15
N ALA A 560 39.20 -7.56 15.15
CA ALA A 560 37.82 -7.10 15.31
C ALA A 560 37.56 -6.35 16.63
N GLU A 561 38.25 -6.73 17.72
CA GLU A 561 38.12 -6.12 19.05
C GLU A 561 38.54 -4.65 19.10
N ASN A 562 39.38 -4.20 18.16
CA ASN A 562 39.82 -2.81 18.05
C ASN A 562 38.90 -1.95 17.16
N ILE A 563 37.81 -2.54 16.63
CA ILE A 563 36.85 -1.91 15.73
C ILE A 563 35.48 -1.85 16.42
N PHE A 564 34.76 -0.74 16.23
CA PHE A 564 33.35 -0.62 16.57
C PHE A 564 32.57 -0.26 15.31
N ARG A 565 31.61 -1.09 14.91
CA ARG A 565 30.81 -0.93 13.70
C ARG A 565 29.42 -0.43 14.03
N ILE A 566 29.03 0.69 13.41
CA ILE A 566 27.72 1.33 13.59
C ILE A 566 27.00 1.29 12.25
N PHE A 567 25.80 0.71 12.25
CA PHE A 567 24.88 0.84 11.13
C PHE A 567 23.84 1.91 11.42
N ILE A 568 23.58 2.81 10.47
CA ILE A 568 22.59 3.86 10.62
C ILE A 568 21.59 3.86 9.46
N GLN A 569 20.31 4.01 9.75
CA GLN A 569 19.26 4.31 8.79
C GLN A 569 18.03 4.86 9.50
N PRO A 570 17.12 5.59 8.84
CA PRO A 570 15.82 5.89 9.43
C PRO A 570 15.02 4.58 9.56
N LEU A 571 14.57 4.27 10.78
CA LEU A 571 13.82 3.05 11.11
C LEU A 571 12.41 3.34 11.61
N LEU A 572 12.16 4.48 12.24
CA LEU A 572 10.83 4.81 12.76
C LEU A 572 9.81 4.88 11.63
N THR A 573 8.79 4.04 11.74
CA THR A 573 7.64 4.04 10.85
C THR A 573 6.39 4.33 11.65
N LEU A 574 5.90 5.57 11.59
CA LEU A 574 4.60 5.89 12.17
C LEU A 574 3.52 5.09 11.43
N PRO A 575 2.69 4.32 12.15
CA PRO A 575 1.46 3.76 11.60
C PRO A 575 0.56 4.86 11.04
N ILE A 576 0.02 4.59 9.86
CA ILE A 576 -1.09 5.35 9.27
C ILE A 576 -2.40 4.76 9.80
N ASP A 577 -2.50 3.43 9.77
CA ASP A 577 -3.59 2.62 10.32
C ASP A 577 -3.07 1.23 10.72
N LEU A 578 -3.97 0.25 10.84
CA LEU A 578 -3.67 -1.12 11.26
C LEU A 578 -2.81 -1.92 10.25
N VAL A 579 -2.81 -1.56 8.96
CA VAL A 579 -2.12 -2.31 7.89
C VAL A 579 -1.05 -1.51 7.15
N SER A 580 -1.05 -0.18 7.33
CA SER A 580 -0.22 0.76 6.58
C SER A 580 0.78 1.50 7.46
N HIS A 581 2.03 1.57 6.97
CA HIS A 581 3.12 2.31 7.59
C HIS A 581 3.89 3.11 6.55
N ILE A 582 4.60 4.14 7.02
CA ILE A 582 5.59 4.84 6.21
C ILE A 582 6.76 3.89 5.90
N ASN A 583 7.11 3.72 4.63
CA ASN A 583 8.25 2.89 4.25
C ASN A 583 9.57 3.66 4.46
N PRO A 584 10.57 3.09 5.16
CA PRO A 584 11.89 3.72 5.32
C PRO A 584 12.57 4.10 3.99
N SER A 585 12.36 3.32 2.93
CA SER A 585 12.89 3.61 1.60
C SER A 585 12.25 4.86 0.99
N ASP A 586 10.96 5.08 1.22
CA ASP A 586 10.28 6.29 0.74
C ASP A 586 10.76 7.53 1.48
N LEU A 587 10.93 7.42 2.80
CA LEU A 587 11.52 8.50 3.59
C LEU A 587 12.93 8.86 3.10
N ARG A 588 13.78 7.86 2.83
CA ARG A 588 15.13 8.10 2.28
C ARG A 588 15.10 8.71 0.89
N LEU A 589 14.16 8.31 0.03
CA LEU A 589 13.96 8.91 -1.29
C LEU A 589 13.54 10.38 -1.16
N ILE A 590 12.60 10.71 -0.27
CA ILE A 590 12.21 12.10 0.00
C ILE A 590 13.39 12.92 0.53
N ARG A 591 14.13 12.41 1.52
CA ARG A 591 15.37 13.02 2.02
C ARG A 591 16.35 13.30 0.89
N ARG A 592 16.52 12.33 -0.02
CA ARG A 592 17.38 12.44 -1.20
C ARG A 592 16.92 13.54 -2.17
N ILE A 593 15.64 13.53 -2.55
CA ILE A 593 15.04 14.52 -3.45
C ILE A 593 15.24 15.93 -2.89
N VAL A 594 14.90 16.15 -1.61
CA VAL A 594 15.02 17.48 -0.98
C VAL A 594 16.48 17.94 -0.92
N ARG A 595 17.40 17.07 -0.49
CA ARG A 595 18.83 17.39 -0.41
C ARG A 595 19.42 17.69 -1.78
N ASP A 596 19.25 16.78 -2.73
CA ASP A 596 19.91 16.86 -4.04
C ASP A 596 19.37 18.01 -4.87
N ARG A 597 18.07 18.31 -4.77
CA ARG A 597 17.48 19.49 -5.42
C ARG A 597 18.10 20.78 -4.87
N ARG A 598 18.30 20.88 -3.55
CA ARG A 598 18.82 22.09 -2.89
C ARG A 598 20.34 22.25 -3.04
N GLN A 599 21.11 21.18 -2.86
CA GLN A 599 22.58 21.24 -2.84
C GLN A 599 23.21 21.06 -4.23
N ARG A 600 22.55 20.32 -5.13
CA ARG A 600 23.16 19.87 -6.39
C ARG A 600 22.34 20.25 -7.63
N GLY A 601 21.12 20.77 -7.46
CA GLY A 601 20.24 21.15 -8.55
C GLY A 601 19.62 19.98 -9.33
N PHE A 602 19.83 18.73 -8.88
CA PHE A 602 19.27 17.55 -9.57
C PHE A 602 17.75 17.60 -9.63
N ALA A 603 17.19 17.14 -10.75
CA ALA A 603 15.75 17.05 -10.89
C ALA A 603 15.19 15.86 -10.09
N THR A 604 13.92 15.95 -9.72
CA THR A 604 13.23 14.89 -8.98
C THR A 604 13.16 13.58 -9.76
N HIS A 605 12.89 13.65 -11.06
CA HIS A 605 12.79 12.47 -11.91
C HIS A 605 14.11 11.69 -12.01
N ASP A 606 15.26 12.37 -12.01
CA ASP A 606 16.57 11.73 -11.99
C ASP A 606 16.79 10.88 -10.72
N ASN A 607 16.37 11.42 -9.57
CA ASN A 607 16.47 10.71 -8.30
C ASN A 607 15.56 9.49 -8.25
N ILE A 608 14.33 9.61 -8.75
CA ILE A 608 13.37 8.50 -8.81
C ILE A 608 13.88 7.41 -9.75
N ARG A 609 14.35 7.76 -10.95
CA ARG A 609 14.82 6.80 -11.96
C ARG A 609 16.00 5.96 -11.45
N ARG A 610 16.96 6.59 -10.76
CA ARG A 610 18.14 5.90 -10.20
C ARG A 610 17.87 5.16 -8.90
N TRP A 611 16.66 5.27 -8.34
CA TRP A 611 16.36 4.74 -7.01
C TRP A 611 16.41 3.21 -6.97
N SER A 612 16.02 2.53 -8.05
CA SER A 612 16.14 1.07 -8.18
C SER A 612 17.59 0.60 -8.07
N ASP A 613 18.51 1.29 -8.75
CA ASP A 613 19.94 0.94 -8.76
C ASP A 613 20.56 1.17 -7.38
N VAL A 614 20.20 2.29 -6.74
CA VAL A 614 20.60 2.59 -5.35
C VAL A 614 20.13 1.48 -4.41
N ARG A 615 18.85 1.07 -4.49
CA ARG A 615 18.34 -0.02 -3.65
C ARG A 615 19.01 -1.36 -3.95
N ALA A 616 19.30 -1.66 -5.21
CA ALA A 616 20.00 -2.88 -5.60
C ALA A 616 21.41 -2.94 -5.01
N GLY A 617 22.18 -1.83 -5.10
CA GLY A 617 23.50 -1.72 -4.49
C GLY A 617 23.45 -1.91 -2.96
N GLU A 618 22.46 -1.34 -2.29
CA GLU A 618 22.26 -1.51 -0.85
C GLU A 618 21.99 -2.97 -0.45
N GLN A 619 21.16 -3.69 -1.22
CA GLN A 619 20.86 -5.12 -1.01
C GLN A 619 22.08 -6.01 -1.23
N GLN A 620 22.96 -5.64 -2.14
CA GLN A 620 24.13 -6.44 -2.46
C GLN A 620 25.32 -6.15 -1.54
N TYR A 621 25.53 -4.90 -1.15
CA TYR A 621 26.80 -4.46 -0.57
C TYR A 621 26.71 -3.92 0.85
N ILE A 622 25.51 -3.65 1.38
CA ILE A 622 25.31 -3.11 2.74
C ILE A 622 24.55 -4.11 3.61
N PHE A 623 23.31 -4.45 3.23
CA PHE A 623 22.42 -5.27 4.06
C PHE A 623 22.99 -6.66 4.42
N PRO A 624 23.76 -7.36 3.55
CA PRO A 624 24.37 -8.65 3.91
C PRO A 624 25.35 -8.58 5.07
N TYR A 625 25.91 -7.40 5.34
CA TYR A 625 26.90 -7.18 6.39
C TYR A 625 26.31 -6.54 7.65
N VAL A 626 25.01 -6.30 7.73
CA VAL A 626 24.41 -5.65 8.90
C VAL A 626 24.58 -6.48 10.18
N GLY A 627 24.60 -7.80 10.08
CA GLY A 627 24.94 -8.68 11.22
C GLY A 627 26.34 -8.47 11.81
N GLN A 628 27.21 -7.68 11.18
CA GLN A 628 28.52 -7.28 11.69
C GLN A 628 28.48 -5.99 12.53
N ALA A 629 27.35 -5.30 12.59
CA ALA A 629 27.21 -4.07 13.36
C ALA A 629 27.19 -4.36 14.86
N ASP A 630 28.01 -3.64 15.61
CA ASP A 630 27.99 -3.63 17.08
C ASP A 630 26.84 -2.80 17.65
N ALA A 631 26.38 -1.83 16.88
CA ALA A 631 25.20 -1.03 17.19
C ALA A 631 24.46 -0.62 15.92
N VAL A 632 23.14 -0.50 16.04
CA VAL A 632 22.27 0.11 15.04
C VAL A 632 21.73 1.41 15.61
N PHE A 633 21.67 2.46 14.79
CA PHE A 633 21.11 3.76 15.17
C PHE A 633 20.00 4.18 14.22
N ASP A 634 18.82 4.44 14.77
CA ASP A 634 17.69 5.02 14.04
C ASP A 634 17.93 6.52 13.83
N THR A 635 18.04 6.97 12.59
CA THR A 635 18.24 8.40 12.27
C THR A 635 16.96 9.15 11.96
N SER A 636 15.81 8.52 12.14
CA SER A 636 14.51 9.15 11.86
C SER A 636 14.06 10.07 12.98
N LEU A 637 13.31 11.11 12.61
CA LEU A 637 12.67 12.03 13.54
C LEU A 637 11.17 11.98 13.28
N VAL A 638 10.37 11.76 14.31
CA VAL A 638 8.91 11.58 14.21
C VAL A 638 8.20 12.67 13.40
N TYR A 639 8.72 13.90 13.44
CA TYR A 639 8.15 15.06 12.77
C TYR A 639 8.72 15.33 11.36
N GLU A 640 9.69 14.54 10.88
CA GLU A 640 10.50 14.94 9.73
C GLU A 640 9.72 14.99 8.42
N LEU A 641 8.78 14.08 8.18
CA LEU A 641 7.98 14.08 6.95
C LEU A 641 7.10 15.32 6.86
N ALA A 642 6.59 15.79 7.99
CA ALA A 642 5.82 17.04 8.07
C ALA A 642 6.66 18.27 7.71
N VAL A 643 7.97 18.27 8.01
CA VAL A 643 8.90 19.34 7.58
C VAL A 643 9.34 19.14 6.12
N LEU A 644 9.69 17.91 5.73
CA LEU A 644 10.11 17.58 4.37
C LEU A 644 9.01 17.89 3.35
N LYS A 645 7.73 17.74 3.72
CA LYS A 645 6.56 18.10 2.90
C LYS A 645 6.67 19.51 2.32
N VAL A 646 7.11 20.48 3.12
CA VAL A 646 7.24 21.89 2.71
C VAL A 646 8.12 22.07 1.47
N PHE A 647 9.12 21.19 1.30
CA PHE A 647 10.02 21.20 0.16
C PHE A 647 9.58 20.21 -0.93
N ALA A 648 9.30 18.97 -0.52
CA ALA A 648 9.07 17.84 -1.40
C ALA A 648 7.81 18.01 -2.25
N ASP A 649 6.73 18.61 -1.73
CA ASP A 649 5.48 18.80 -2.48
C ASP A 649 5.73 19.53 -3.81
N ARG A 650 6.49 20.63 -3.77
CA ARG A 650 6.86 21.39 -4.97
C ARG A 650 7.72 20.55 -5.92
N TYR A 651 8.71 19.83 -5.39
CA TYR A 651 9.67 19.09 -6.21
C TYR A 651 9.03 17.87 -6.90
N LEU A 652 8.07 17.22 -6.25
CA LEU A 652 7.31 16.11 -6.82
C LEU A 652 6.37 16.59 -7.94
N LEU A 653 5.80 17.79 -7.81
CA LEU A 653 4.96 18.42 -8.85
C LEU A 653 5.71 18.74 -10.14
N GLU A 654 7.05 18.83 -10.12
CA GLU A 654 7.86 19.07 -11.32
C GLU A 654 7.89 17.86 -12.26
N VAL A 655 7.51 16.67 -11.79
CA VAL A 655 7.48 15.46 -12.61
C VAL A 655 6.20 15.44 -13.45
N HIS A 656 6.35 15.61 -14.77
CA HIS A 656 5.24 15.63 -15.71
C HIS A 656 4.51 14.28 -15.77
N GLY A 657 3.19 14.30 -16.02
CA GLY A 657 2.33 13.11 -16.07
C GLY A 657 2.75 12.02 -17.05
N SER A 658 3.45 12.40 -18.13
CA SER A 658 3.96 11.48 -19.14
C SER A 658 5.32 10.85 -18.81
N HIS A 659 6.00 11.32 -17.76
CA HIS A 659 7.33 10.83 -17.39
C HIS A 659 7.22 9.50 -16.62
N GLU A 660 8.13 8.55 -16.85
CA GLU A 660 8.14 7.23 -16.17
C GLU A 660 8.14 7.35 -14.63
N SER A 661 8.85 8.36 -14.11
CA SER A 661 8.93 8.68 -12.68
C SER A 661 7.63 9.21 -12.06
N TYR A 662 6.60 9.51 -12.86
CA TYR A 662 5.35 10.09 -12.36
C TYR A 662 4.64 9.18 -11.37
N ALA A 663 4.65 7.86 -11.59
CA ALA A 663 4.02 6.89 -10.69
C ALA A 663 4.48 7.06 -9.24
N THR A 664 5.81 7.04 -9.06
CA THR A 664 6.46 7.22 -7.77
C THR A 664 6.22 8.62 -7.22
N ALA A 665 6.33 9.66 -8.06
CA ALA A 665 6.15 11.04 -7.62
C ALA A 665 4.73 11.31 -7.10
N PHE A 666 3.72 10.82 -7.84
CA PHE A 666 2.32 10.90 -7.48
C PHE A 666 2.03 10.20 -6.15
N ARG A 667 2.53 8.97 -5.99
CA ARG A 667 2.37 8.18 -4.77
C ARG A 667 3.04 8.84 -3.56
N LEU A 668 4.29 9.29 -3.71
CA LEU A 668 5.01 9.98 -2.64
C LEU A 668 4.27 11.24 -2.18
N ARG A 669 3.64 11.95 -3.12
CA ARG A 669 2.79 13.10 -2.79
C ARG A 669 1.52 12.68 -2.04
N GLN A 670 0.84 11.61 -2.45
CA GLN A 670 -0.31 11.06 -1.71
C GLN A 670 0.06 10.69 -0.27
N MET A 671 1.25 10.12 -0.06
CA MET A 671 1.77 9.83 1.28
C MET A 671 2.00 11.14 2.07
N LEU A 672 2.64 12.14 1.47
CA LEU A 672 2.88 13.43 2.14
C LEU A 672 1.59 14.19 2.45
N ASP A 673 0.51 14.01 1.68
CA ASP A 673 -0.79 14.66 1.92
C ASP A 673 -1.46 14.20 3.22
N GLN A 674 -0.99 13.09 3.81
CA GLN A 674 -1.43 12.63 5.12
C GLN A 674 -0.80 13.43 6.28
N PHE A 675 0.17 14.31 6.04
CA PHE A 675 0.88 15.06 7.08
C PHE A 675 0.49 16.53 7.11
N VAL A 676 0.31 17.07 8.32
CA VAL A 676 0.23 18.51 8.58
C VAL A 676 1.64 19.09 8.45
N ALA A 677 1.82 20.09 7.58
CA ALA A 677 3.13 20.69 7.34
C ALA A 677 3.66 21.44 8.58
N ILE A 678 4.98 21.32 8.83
CA ILE A 678 5.70 22.03 9.91
C ILE A 678 6.73 22.96 9.28
N ALA A 679 6.83 24.19 9.78
CA ALA A 679 7.79 25.16 9.29
C ALA A 679 9.25 24.71 9.57
N PRO A 680 10.18 24.84 8.61
CA PRO A 680 11.56 24.40 8.79
C PRO A 680 12.36 25.24 9.79
N ASP A 681 11.87 26.41 10.19
CA ASP A 681 12.53 27.28 11.17
C ASP A 681 12.40 26.74 12.61
N ASP A 682 11.41 25.87 12.88
CA ASP A 682 11.25 25.22 14.19
C ASP A 682 12.29 24.11 14.45
N VAL A 683 12.99 23.65 13.41
CA VAL A 683 13.97 22.55 13.51
C VAL A 683 15.29 23.04 14.11
N PRO A 684 15.86 22.40 15.14
CA PRO A 684 17.14 22.83 15.70
C PRO A 684 18.28 22.78 14.68
N SER A 685 19.25 23.68 14.79
CA SER A 685 20.41 23.74 13.87
C SER A 685 21.30 22.50 13.96
N THR A 686 21.26 21.77 15.08
CA THR A 686 21.99 20.52 15.30
C THR A 686 21.25 19.27 14.84
N SER A 687 20.00 19.40 14.38
CA SER A 687 19.18 18.26 13.95
C SER A 687 19.80 17.50 12.78
N ILE A 688 19.67 16.17 12.74
CA ILE A 688 20.05 15.36 11.57
C ILE A 688 19.28 15.80 10.32
N LEU A 689 18.04 16.29 10.50
CA LEU A 689 17.21 16.75 9.39
C LEU A 689 17.84 17.92 8.62
N ARG A 690 18.70 18.72 9.28
CA ARG A 690 19.41 19.85 8.68
C ARG A 690 20.37 19.42 7.56
N GLU A 691 20.79 18.16 7.50
CA GLU A 691 21.54 17.61 6.36
C GLU A 691 20.76 17.73 5.04
N PHE A 692 19.43 17.63 5.11
CA PHE A 692 18.55 17.60 3.95
C PHE A 692 17.90 18.97 3.70
N ILE A 693 17.45 19.63 4.78
CA ILE A 693 16.73 20.92 4.70
C ILE A 693 17.63 22.16 4.91
N GLY A 694 18.93 21.98 5.17
CA GLY A 694 19.96 23.02 5.31
C GLY A 694 19.78 23.94 6.51
N LYS A 695 20.65 24.96 6.60
CA LYS A 695 20.82 25.84 7.78
C LYS A 695 21.30 25.06 9.02
N GLY A 696 22.14 24.06 8.81
CA GLY A 696 22.72 23.26 9.89
C GLY A 696 23.87 23.99 10.56
N SER A 697 24.03 23.87 11.88
CA SER A 697 25.19 24.45 12.60
C SER A 697 26.53 23.80 12.24
N PHE A 698 26.46 22.70 11.49
CA PHE A 698 27.62 21.98 11.02
C PHE A 698 27.98 22.30 9.56
N GLU A 699 27.13 23.04 8.83
CA GLU A 699 27.47 23.49 7.48
C GLU A 699 28.63 24.51 7.58
N SER A 700 29.72 24.23 6.86
CA SER A 700 30.91 25.09 6.77
C SER A 700 30.78 26.07 5.62
#